data_AF-A0A9D8NU63-F1
#
_entry.id   AF-A0A9D8NU63-F1
#
_cell.length_a   1.000
_cell.length_b   1.000
_cell.length_c   1.000
_cell.angle_alpha   90.00
_cell.angle_beta   90.00
_cell.angle_gamma   90.00
#
_symmetry.space_group_name_H-M   'P 1'
#
loop_
_entity.id
_entity.type
_entity.pdbx_description
1 polymer ?
#
loop_
_entity_poly.entity_id
_entity_poly.type
_entity_poly.pdbx_seq_one_letter_code
_entity_poly.pdbx_strand_id
1 'polypeptide(L)'
;MPAQGLSMLESWTIDPWLIAWLALPALLYLRGALGMRRRRGAARTAAFLAGLAVIWTALASPLEAFAPLMLSAHMGQHLLLTMVAPPLLLLGEPMVPLLRGVPSAIRREWLAPFLAAPRLRRAMRRLVHPLVAGPLFVLAMFAWHVPSLYELALREPAWHRVEHACFLVTAVLFWWPVVGPAPSRAWWPRWALVPYLLVADVANTVLSAILCFAPGVLYATYANASSAIGVDALADQARAGAIMWIPGSIAYLVPAAWIVVRAMRPARLVPGGSRRVARESERVAGHEAPSSREREEARSVSLPQLAVRRDARRRFDLLRVPLLGALLSRRSIRTALRVAMLMGAIAVVVDGFSGPEEAPMNLAGTLPWTHWRGATVLLLLVGGNFLCMACPFVLPRMAARRFARASARRESPRAERAERAPGSASRALAAAAPLLRSKWLAVGVLVAWLVVYEAFDLWASPWATALLVACYFGAAVLVDSLARSGAFCKWVCPLGQFHFVQSTLSPLTVAARDPGVCATCTTHDCLRGNSRADGCALDLFVPRKQGNLDCTFCLDCADACPHGNVGVLTSSIGGELRSDAWRSSLGRPSRRADLSAVAIVLSAGAIVNAAGMTAPMLDLIARSAAALSMPRWVAASALVAGSIGAIAALAALAAAPGRGWSRRFAAVGLAMAPLGAAMWLVHFSFHLVTSWTTAWPVSVRAVRDLGVGTMEPAWSDSCCTNPPEWLLPASLLALSLGLSLSIWTLARRCASHAGAASAVAAAESRVTRIAVRLLGSLLLVALWAIAAWVLFQPMEMRGTLGWEVAP
;
A
#
# COMPACT_ATOMS: atom_id res chain seq x y z
N MET A 1 -14.08 44.14 -7.95
CA MET A 1 -14.25 42.79 -7.38
C MET A 1 -14.67 42.71 -5.89
N PRO A 2 -14.63 43.74 -5.02
CA PRO A 2 -15.16 43.61 -3.65
C PRO A 2 -16.70 43.61 -3.55
N ALA A 3 -17.41 44.22 -4.53
CA ALA A 3 -18.87 44.35 -4.50
C ALA A 3 -19.66 43.07 -4.84
N GLN A 4 -19.05 42.12 -5.58
CA GLN A 4 -19.70 40.87 -5.98
C GLN A 4 -19.71 39.79 -4.88
N GLY A 5 -18.78 39.86 -3.92
CA GLY A 5 -18.71 38.92 -2.81
C GLY A 5 -19.78 39.16 -1.74
N LEU A 6 -20.20 40.42 -1.56
CA LEU A 6 -21.30 40.80 -0.66
C LEU A 6 -22.66 40.42 -1.24
N SER A 7 -22.88 40.58 -2.55
CA SER A 7 -24.14 40.17 -3.21
C SER A 7 -24.34 38.64 -3.24
N MET A 8 -23.26 37.84 -3.28
CA MET A 8 -23.34 36.37 -3.13
C MET A 8 -23.76 35.93 -1.71
N LEU A 9 -23.49 36.73 -0.68
CA LEU A 9 -23.92 36.44 0.70
C LEU A 9 -25.37 36.90 0.96
N GLU A 10 -25.88 37.85 0.18
CA GLU A 10 -27.28 38.30 0.24
C GLU A 10 -28.26 37.42 -0.54
N SER A 11 -27.78 36.57 -1.47
CA SER A 11 -28.62 35.73 -2.33
C SER A 11 -29.04 34.38 -1.71
N TRP A 12 -28.98 34.24 -0.38
CA TRP A 12 -29.48 33.04 0.31
C TRP A 12 -31.01 33.08 0.39
N THR A 13 -31.66 32.03 -0.09
CA THR A 13 -33.11 31.92 -0.04
C THR A 13 -33.54 31.32 1.31
N ILE A 14 -34.32 32.08 2.07
CA ILE A 14 -34.92 31.60 3.33
C ILE A 14 -36.31 31.05 3.01
N ASP A 15 -36.39 29.84 2.45
CA ASP A 15 -37.67 29.14 2.29
C ASP A 15 -38.12 28.58 3.66
N PRO A 16 -39.23 29.09 4.26
CA PRO A 16 -39.72 28.60 5.54
C PRO A 16 -40.07 27.11 5.52
N TRP A 17 -40.48 26.58 4.37
CA TRP A 17 -40.85 25.19 4.23
C TRP A 17 -39.62 24.28 4.24
N LEU A 18 -38.59 24.61 3.48
CA LEU A 18 -37.29 23.91 3.52
C LEU A 18 -36.72 23.88 4.95
N ILE A 19 -36.74 25.02 5.65
CA ILE A 19 -36.28 25.11 7.03
C ILE A 19 -37.11 24.20 7.93
N ALA A 20 -38.45 24.20 7.79
CA ALA A 20 -39.32 23.32 8.57
C ALA A 20 -39.01 21.82 8.33
N TRP A 21 -38.83 21.41 7.06
CA TRP A 21 -38.51 20.03 6.69
C TRP A 21 -37.14 19.55 7.20
N LEU A 22 -36.18 20.44 7.36
CA LEU A 22 -34.86 20.11 7.91
C LEU A 22 -34.81 20.23 9.44
N ALA A 23 -35.49 21.22 10.02
CA ALA A 23 -35.54 21.46 11.45
C ALA A 23 -36.26 20.33 12.19
N LEU A 24 -37.37 19.82 11.65
CA LEU A 24 -38.13 18.73 12.26
C LEU A 24 -37.26 17.47 12.53
N PRO A 25 -36.60 16.85 11.54
CA PRO A 25 -35.72 15.71 11.79
C PRO A 25 -34.50 16.08 12.64
N ALA A 26 -33.96 17.30 12.53
CA ALA A 26 -32.87 17.77 13.39
C ALA A 26 -33.27 17.77 14.88
N LEU A 27 -34.43 18.36 15.21
CA LEU A 27 -34.95 18.46 16.57
C LEU A 27 -35.29 17.07 17.13
N LEU A 28 -35.97 16.22 16.35
CA LEU A 28 -36.27 14.84 16.76
C LEU A 28 -35.00 14.04 17.00
N TYR A 29 -34.02 14.14 16.09
CA TYR A 29 -32.75 13.44 16.22
C TYR A 29 -32.00 13.91 17.47
N LEU A 30 -31.88 15.22 17.69
CA LEU A 30 -31.18 15.81 18.83
C LEU A 30 -31.84 15.40 20.15
N ARG A 31 -33.16 15.52 20.25
CA ARG A 31 -33.94 15.09 21.42
C ARG A 31 -33.70 13.60 21.74
N GLY A 32 -33.73 12.74 20.73
CA GLY A 32 -33.44 11.31 20.89
C GLY A 32 -31.97 11.02 21.25
N ALA A 33 -31.02 11.76 20.67
CA ALA A 33 -29.60 11.63 20.93
C ALA A 33 -29.21 12.09 22.33
N LEU A 34 -29.82 13.15 22.84
CA LEU A 34 -29.65 13.65 24.21
C LEU A 34 -30.05 12.58 25.25
N GLY A 35 -31.15 11.87 25.01
CA GLY A 35 -31.57 10.72 25.83
C GLY A 35 -30.65 9.49 25.74
N MET A 36 -29.63 9.50 24.87
CA MET A 36 -28.69 8.39 24.63
C MET A 36 -27.22 8.76 24.89
N ARG A 37 -26.94 9.93 25.48
CA ARG A 37 -25.58 10.50 25.62
C ARG A 37 -24.51 9.52 26.15
N ARG A 38 -24.85 8.66 27.11
CA ARG A 38 -23.89 7.67 27.69
C ARG A 38 -23.50 6.53 26.76
N ARG A 39 -24.26 6.26 25.69
CA ARG A 39 -24.04 5.12 24.77
C ARG A 39 -23.66 5.55 23.35
N ARG A 40 -23.61 6.84 23.05
CA ARG A 40 -23.30 7.36 21.70
C ARG A 40 -22.17 8.40 21.71
N GLY A 41 -21.35 8.36 20.65
CA GLY A 41 -20.29 9.34 20.43
C GLY A 41 -20.78 10.58 19.67
N ALA A 42 -20.22 11.74 19.99
CA ALA A 42 -20.55 13.04 19.39
C ALA A 42 -20.39 13.07 17.85
N ALA A 43 -19.44 12.29 17.32
CA ALA A 43 -19.20 12.19 15.88
C ALA A 43 -20.42 11.74 15.05
N ARG A 44 -21.30 10.91 15.62
CA ARG A 44 -22.52 10.46 14.91
C ARG A 44 -23.56 11.57 14.82
N THR A 45 -23.72 12.34 15.89
CA THR A 45 -24.61 13.51 15.88
C THR A 45 -24.09 14.57 14.91
N ALA A 46 -22.77 14.83 14.92
CA ALA A 46 -22.15 15.76 13.98
C ALA A 46 -22.35 15.32 12.51
N ALA A 47 -22.19 14.03 12.19
CA ALA A 47 -22.40 13.52 10.83
C ALA A 47 -23.86 13.72 10.35
N PHE A 48 -24.84 13.44 11.20
CA PHE A 48 -26.26 13.65 10.84
C PHE A 48 -26.58 15.13 10.58
N LEU A 49 -26.15 16.01 11.48
CA LEU A 49 -26.37 17.46 11.32
C LEU A 49 -25.62 18.02 10.12
N ALA A 50 -24.40 17.53 9.84
CA ALA A 50 -23.67 17.88 8.64
C ALA A 50 -24.43 17.44 7.37
N GLY A 51 -25.05 16.27 7.37
CA GLY A 51 -25.90 15.82 6.25
C GLY A 51 -27.09 16.76 6.00
N LEU A 52 -27.76 17.22 7.06
CA LEU A 52 -28.85 18.21 6.94
C LEU A 52 -28.33 19.57 6.49
N ALA A 53 -27.17 20.01 6.98
CA ALA A 53 -26.54 21.25 6.57
C ALA A 53 -26.17 21.21 5.08
N VAL A 54 -25.69 20.08 4.56
CA VAL A 54 -25.39 19.91 3.13
C VAL A 54 -26.66 20.00 2.28
N ILE A 55 -27.79 19.42 2.72
CA ILE A 55 -29.08 19.58 2.00
C ILE A 55 -29.49 21.06 1.99
N TRP A 56 -29.36 21.75 3.13
CA TRP A 56 -29.65 23.18 3.20
C TRP A 56 -28.73 23.98 2.28
N THR A 57 -27.43 23.70 2.26
CA THR A 57 -26.49 24.35 1.33
C THR A 57 -26.84 24.05 -0.13
N ALA A 58 -27.24 22.84 -0.46
CA ALA A 58 -27.63 22.51 -1.83
C ALA A 58 -28.86 23.31 -2.28
N LEU A 59 -29.86 23.50 -1.41
CA LEU A 59 -31.18 24.04 -1.77
C LEU A 59 -31.44 25.50 -1.38
N ALA A 60 -30.61 26.10 -0.51
CA ALA A 60 -30.78 27.47 -0.01
C ALA A 60 -29.60 28.41 -0.31
N SER A 61 -28.46 27.85 -0.71
CA SER A 61 -27.28 28.65 -1.05
C SER A 61 -27.41 29.28 -2.43
N PRO A 62 -26.49 30.18 -2.82
CA PRO A 62 -26.46 30.76 -4.16
C PRO A 62 -26.46 29.72 -5.29
N LEU A 63 -26.09 28.46 -5.01
CA LEU A 63 -26.23 27.35 -5.96
C LEU A 63 -27.66 27.21 -6.51
N GLU A 64 -28.69 27.37 -5.67
CA GLU A 64 -30.09 27.31 -6.11
C GLU A 64 -30.43 28.48 -7.02
N ALA A 65 -29.89 29.67 -6.75
CA ALA A 65 -30.10 30.85 -7.60
C ALA A 65 -29.40 30.72 -8.96
N PHE A 66 -28.24 30.05 -9.01
CA PHE A 66 -27.48 29.84 -10.24
C PHE A 66 -27.90 28.59 -11.04
N ALA A 67 -28.59 27.63 -10.43
CA ALA A 67 -28.96 26.38 -11.08
C ALA A 67 -29.84 26.51 -12.34
N PRO A 68 -30.81 27.46 -12.41
CA PRO A 68 -31.54 27.72 -13.65
C PRO A 68 -30.70 28.38 -14.75
N LEU A 69 -29.56 28.98 -14.39
CA LEU A 69 -28.70 29.77 -15.29
C LEU A 69 -27.47 29.01 -15.79
N MET A 70 -26.92 28.13 -14.95
CA MET A 70 -25.73 27.34 -15.22
C MET A 70 -26.00 25.86 -14.91
N LEU A 71 -25.82 25.02 -15.92
CA LEU A 71 -25.90 23.58 -15.80
C LEU A 71 -24.84 23.05 -14.82
N SER A 72 -23.67 23.69 -14.79
CA SER A 72 -22.58 23.35 -13.86
C SER A 72 -22.96 23.56 -12.39
N ALA A 73 -23.73 24.62 -12.07
CA ALA A 73 -24.26 24.85 -10.72
C ALA A 73 -25.34 23.83 -10.35
N HIS A 74 -26.24 23.53 -11.28
CA HIS A 74 -27.29 22.53 -11.11
C HIS A 74 -26.70 21.12 -10.86
N MET A 75 -25.68 20.71 -11.61
CA MET A 75 -24.96 19.46 -11.36
C MET A 75 -24.27 19.44 -9.99
N GLY A 76 -23.76 20.58 -9.53
CA GLY A 76 -23.24 20.73 -8.18
C GLY A 76 -24.28 20.41 -7.10
N GLN A 77 -25.53 20.88 -7.26
CA GLN A 77 -26.63 20.58 -6.34
C GLN A 77 -26.97 19.09 -6.33
N HIS A 78 -27.14 18.49 -7.52
CA HIS A 78 -27.41 17.06 -7.65
C HIS A 78 -26.33 16.21 -6.98
N LEU A 79 -25.06 16.58 -7.15
CA LEU A 79 -23.94 15.86 -6.52
C LEU A 79 -23.96 15.99 -4.98
N LEU A 80 -24.27 17.16 -4.44
CA LEU A 80 -24.40 17.34 -2.98
C LEU A 80 -25.54 16.50 -2.41
N LEU A 81 -26.69 16.47 -3.08
CA LEU A 81 -27.89 15.73 -2.66
C LEU A 81 -27.75 14.21 -2.80
N THR A 82 -26.93 13.73 -3.74
CA THR A 82 -26.77 12.29 -4.02
C THR A 82 -25.52 11.68 -3.40
N MET A 83 -24.38 12.39 -3.42
CA MET A 83 -23.08 11.84 -3.03
C MET A 83 -22.61 12.26 -1.64
N VAL A 84 -23.07 13.41 -1.13
CA VAL A 84 -22.56 13.97 0.13
C VAL A 84 -23.57 13.86 1.27
N ALA A 85 -24.79 14.37 1.08
CA ALA A 85 -25.81 14.37 2.12
C ALA A 85 -26.22 12.95 2.57
N PRO A 86 -26.55 12.00 1.68
CA PRO A 86 -27.08 10.70 2.10
C PRO A 86 -26.08 9.87 2.93
N PRO A 87 -24.80 9.73 2.54
CA PRO A 87 -23.82 9.04 3.40
C PRO A 87 -23.69 9.67 4.79
N LEU A 88 -23.65 11.01 4.88
CA LEU A 88 -23.56 11.73 6.15
C LEU A 88 -24.77 11.48 7.05
N LEU A 89 -25.98 11.55 6.49
CA LEU A 89 -27.23 11.23 7.20
C LEU A 89 -27.20 9.80 7.74
N LEU A 90 -26.79 8.82 6.92
CA LEU A 90 -26.75 7.41 7.31
C LEU A 90 -25.66 7.09 8.34
N LEU A 91 -24.49 7.75 8.26
CA LEU A 91 -23.41 7.62 9.25
C LEU A 91 -23.84 8.09 10.65
N GLY A 92 -24.85 8.95 10.74
CA GLY A 92 -25.52 9.30 11.99
C GLY A 92 -26.30 8.17 12.66
N GLU A 93 -26.56 7.06 11.96
CA GLU A 93 -27.50 6.00 12.38
C GLU A 93 -28.86 6.59 12.83
N PRO A 94 -29.60 7.23 11.91
CA PRO A 94 -30.70 8.14 12.25
C PRO A 94 -31.96 7.45 12.75
N MET A 95 -32.14 6.17 12.45
CA MET A 95 -33.35 5.40 12.80
C MET A 95 -33.69 5.45 14.31
N VAL A 96 -32.78 5.02 15.17
CA VAL A 96 -33.01 4.95 16.62
C VAL A 96 -33.22 6.34 17.28
N PRO A 97 -32.39 7.38 17.02
CA PRO A 97 -32.58 8.70 17.64
C PRO A 97 -33.83 9.40 17.13
N LEU A 98 -34.14 9.35 15.83
CA LEU A 98 -35.38 9.94 15.31
C LEU A 98 -36.60 9.33 15.99
N LEU A 99 -36.66 7.99 16.09
CA LEU A 99 -37.74 7.29 16.78
C LEU A 99 -37.81 7.63 18.27
N ARG A 100 -36.67 7.78 18.95
CA ARG A 100 -36.65 8.17 20.37
C ARG A 100 -37.02 9.63 20.60
N GLY A 101 -36.78 10.50 19.63
CA GLY A 101 -37.15 11.91 19.66
C GLY A 101 -38.66 12.13 19.70
N VAL A 102 -39.42 11.25 19.03
CA VAL A 102 -40.89 11.30 19.01
C VAL A 102 -41.46 11.12 20.43
N PRO A 103 -42.47 11.92 20.85
CA PRO A 103 -43.17 11.76 22.12
C PRO A 103 -43.63 10.31 22.36
N SER A 104 -43.58 9.86 23.63
CA SER A 104 -43.77 8.45 23.96
C SER A 104 -45.16 7.90 23.64
N ALA A 105 -46.21 8.72 23.69
CA ALA A 105 -47.58 8.35 23.33
C ALA A 105 -47.65 8.00 21.82
N ILE A 106 -47.33 8.97 20.95
CA ILE A 106 -47.31 8.81 19.49
C ILE A 106 -46.39 7.64 19.06
N ARG A 107 -45.22 7.52 19.70
CA ARG A 107 -44.27 6.46 19.37
C ARG A 107 -44.82 5.07 19.66
N ARG A 108 -45.50 4.87 20.80
CA ARG A 108 -45.96 3.53 21.23
C ARG A 108 -47.29 3.16 20.60
N GLU A 109 -48.21 4.11 20.47
CA GLU A 109 -49.59 3.87 20.03
C GLU A 109 -49.69 3.79 18.50
N TRP A 110 -48.91 4.58 17.76
CA TRP A 110 -49.06 4.71 16.31
C TRP A 110 -47.80 4.26 15.55
N LEU A 111 -46.65 4.85 15.87
CA LEU A 111 -45.45 4.72 15.04
C LEU A 111 -44.79 3.33 15.17
N ALA A 112 -44.69 2.78 16.37
CA ALA A 112 -44.10 1.46 16.59
C ALA A 112 -44.92 0.32 15.97
N PRO A 113 -46.27 0.24 16.11
CA PRO A 113 -47.08 -0.76 15.41
C PRO A 113 -46.97 -0.63 13.89
N PHE A 114 -47.00 0.59 13.35
CA PHE A 114 -46.87 0.84 11.91
C PHE A 114 -45.52 0.36 11.36
N LEU A 115 -44.40 0.75 11.99
CA LEU A 115 -43.06 0.33 11.57
C LEU A 115 -42.78 -1.17 11.84
N ALA A 116 -43.49 -1.77 12.79
CA ALA A 116 -43.43 -3.21 13.06
C ALA A 116 -44.25 -4.04 12.06
N ALA A 117 -45.15 -3.42 11.28
CA ALA A 117 -46.00 -4.12 10.32
C ALA A 117 -45.17 -4.97 9.35
N PRO A 118 -45.46 -6.28 9.20
CA PRO A 118 -44.61 -7.20 8.45
C PRO A 118 -44.54 -6.86 6.96
N ARG A 119 -45.62 -6.30 6.39
CA ARG A 119 -45.68 -5.84 4.99
C ARG A 119 -44.74 -4.66 4.75
N LEU A 120 -44.82 -3.61 5.57
CA LEU A 120 -43.95 -2.44 5.48
C LEU A 120 -42.49 -2.83 5.68
N ARG A 121 -42.19 -3.61 6.72
CA ARG A 121 -40.82 -4.09 6.96
C ARG A 121 -40.29 -4.93 5.81
N ARG A 122 -41.14 -5.74 5.15
CA ARG A 122 -40.74 -6.52 3.95
C ARG A 122 -40.50 -5.60 2.75
N ALA A 123 -41.34 -4.59 2.54
CA ALA A 123 -41.18 -3.61 1.47
C ALA A 123 -39.89 -2.78 1.65
N MET A 124 -39.68 -2.17 2.81
CA MET A 124 -38.46 -1.40 3.11
C MET A 124 -37.20 -2.24 2.92
N ARG A 125 -37.23 -3.50 3.40
CA ARG A 125 -36.14 -4.45 3.21
C ARG A 125 -35.83 -4.78 1.75
N ARG A 126 -36.85 -4.85 0.88
CA ARG A 126 -36.65 -5.04 -0.56
C ARG A 126 -36.08 -3.78 -1.20
N LEU A 127 -36.57 -2.59 -0.82
CA LEU A 127 -36.11 -1.31 -1.36
C LEU A 127 -34.64 -1.04 -1.03
N VAL A 128 -34.16 -1.40 0.17
CA VAL A 128 -32.73 -1.25 0.54
C VAL A 128 -31.84 -2.41 0.09
N HIS A 129 -32.40 -3.38 -0.64
CA HIS A 129 -31.62 -4.50 -1.18
C HIS A 129 -30.71 -3.98 -2.31
N PRO A 130 -29.40 -4.33 -2.37
CA PRO A 130 -28.49 -3.79 -3.39
C PRO A 130 -28.99 -3.94 -4.83
N LEU A 131 -29.56 -5.11 -5.16
CA LEU A 131 -30.14 -5.39 -6.48
C LEU A 131 -31.41 -4.58 -6.83
N VAL A 132 -31.96 -3.82 -5.89
CA VAL A 132 -33.12 -2.94 -6.11
C VAL A 132 -32.69 -1.49 -5.98
N ALA A 133 -32.00 -1.15 -4.89
CA ALA A 133 -31.52 0.20 -4.60
C ALA A 133 -30.56 0.73 -5.67
N GLY A 134 -29.61 -0.10 -6.13
CA GLY A 134 -28.65 0.26 -7.18
C GLY A 134 -29.33 0.64 -8.49
N PRO A 135 -30.10 -0.28 -9.11
CA PRO A 135 -30.83 0.02 -10.33
C PRO A 135 -31.81 1.17 -10.20
N LEU A 136 -32.51 1.31 -9.06
CA LEU A 136 -33.45 2.41 -8.85
C LEU A 136 -32.74 3.78 -8.85
N PHE A 137 -31.56 3.86 -8.24
CA PHE A 137 -30.75 5.07 -8.24
C PHE A 137 -30.19 5.39 -9.63
N VAL A 138 -29.63 4.40 -10.33
CA VAL A 138 -29.15 4.58 -11.71
C VAL A 138 -30.29 4.97 -12.65
N LEU A 139 -31.47 4.36 -12.49
CA LEU A 139 -32.65 4.70 -13.28
C LEU A 139 -33.10 6.14 -13.03
N ALA A 140 -33.17 6.57 -11.77
CA ALA A 140 -33.51 7.96 -11.44
C ALA A 140 -32.48 8.93 -12.04
N MET A 141 -31.18 8.59 -11.95
CA MET A 141 -30.10 9.35 -12.58
C MET A 141 -30.31 9.52 -14.09
N PHE A 142 -30.51 8.43 -14.83
CA PHE A 142 -30.71 8.52 -16.27
C PHE A 142 -32.02 9.18 -16.66
N ALA A 143 -33.12 8.89 -15.96
CA ALA A 143 -34.44 9.41 -16.29
C ALA A 143 -34.47 10.94 -16.24
N TRP A 144 -33.95 11.54 -15.17
CA TRP A 144 -33.93 12.99 -15.02
C TRP A 144 -32.97 13.70 -15.98
N HIS A 145 -31.97 13.00 -16.52
CA HIS A 145 -31.07 13.54 -17.54
C HIS A 145 -31.59 13.42 -18.98
N VAL A 146 -32.76 12.77 -19.19
CA VAL A 146 -33.45 12.80 -20.48
C VAL A 146 -33.93 14.22 -20.76
N PRO A 147 -33.63 14.82 -21.93
CA PRO A 147 -33.93 16.23 -22.20
C PRO A 147 -35.37 16.65 -21.91
N SER A 148 -36.37 15.81 -22.20
CA SER A 148 -37.78 16.13 -21.95
C SER A 148 -38.14 16.24 -20.46
N LEU A 149 -37.59 15.35 -19.62
CA LEU A 149 -37.82 15.38 -18.17
C LEU A 149 -36.99 16.48 -17.50
N TYR A 150 -35.76 16.68 -17.98
CA TYR A 150 -34.89 17.75 -17.52
C TYR A 150 -35.53 19.13 -17.74
N GLU A 151 -36.02 19.38 -18.95
CA GLU A 151 -36.72 20.62 -19.31
C GLU A 151 -38.02 20.81 -18.52
N LEU A 152 -38.76 19.72 -18.25
CA LEU A 152 -39.94 19.77 -17.39
C LEU A 152 -39.58 20.21 -15.97
N ALA A 153 -38.50 19.68 -15.40
CA ALA A 153 -38.02 20.07 -14.08
C ALA A 153 -37.62 21.55 -14.04
N LEU A 154 -36.92 22.06 -15.07
CA LEU A 154 -36.53 23.47 -15.14
C LEU A 154 -37.71 24.44 -15.28
N ARG A 155 -38.76 24.05 -16.03
CA ARG A 155 -39.90 24.93 -16.30
C ARG A 155 -40.89 24.99 -15.16
N GLU A 156 -41.06 23.89 -14.43
CA GLU A 156 -42.09 23.73 -13.41
C GLU A 156 -41.47 23.50 -12.02
N PRO A 157 -41.53 24.47 -11.09
CA PRO A 157 -40.93 24.35 -9.76
C PRO A 157 -41.43 23.15 -8.94
N ALA A 158 -42.64 22.67 -9.23
CA ALA A 158 -43.17 21.46 -8.62
C ALA A 158 -42.38 20.21 -9.05
N TRP A 159 -42.08 20.10 -10.35
CA TRP A 159 -41.32 18.97 -10.90
C TRP A 159 -39.84 19.04 -10.52
N HIS A 160 -39.26 20.24 -10.42
CA HIS A 160 -37.92 20.41 -9.85
C HIS A 160 -37.80 19.85 -8.42
N ARG A 161 -38.80 20.09 -7.58
CA ARG A 161 -38.85 19.51 -6.21
C ARG A 161 -39.01 17.99 -6.23
N VAL A 162 -39.76 17.45 -7.20
CA VAL A 162 -39.92 16.00 -7.37
C VAL A 162 -38.59 15.37 -7.81
N GLU A 163 -37.87 16.00 -8.73
CA GLU A 163 -36.52 15.59 -9.15
C GLU A 163 -35.56 15.52 -7.97
N HIS A 164 -35.43 16.61 -7.20
CA HIS A 164 -34.61 16.64 -5.99
C HIS A 164 -35.01 15.58 -4.97
N ALA A 165 -36.32 15.35 -4.77
CA ALA A 165 -36.81 14.30 -3.88
C ALA A 165 -36.45 12.90 -4.41
N CYS A 166 -36.59 12.66 -5.72
CA CYS A 166 -36.18 11.41 -6.36
C CYS A 166 -34.68 11.15 -6.15
N PHE A 167 -33.82 12.14 -6.38
CA PHE A 167 -32.39 12.02 -6.16
C PHE A 167 -32.05 11.71 -4.70
N LEU A 168 -32.61 12.47 -3.76
CA LEU A 168 -32.33 12.28 -2.34
C LEU A 168 -32.81 10.91 -1.85
N VAL A 169 -34.04 10.52 -2.18
CA VAL A 169 -34.64 9.25 -1.72
C VAL A 169 -33.88 8.05 -2.31
N THR A 170 -33.65 8.05 -3.62
CA THR A 170 -32.95 6.93 -4.27
C THR A 170 -31.49 6.86 -3.85
N ALA A 171 -30.82 7.99 -3.60
CA ALA A 171 -29.47 8.01 -3.05
C ALA A 171 -29.42 7.50 -1.61
N VAL A 172 -30.37 7.85 -0.74
CA VAL A 172 -30.48 7.27 0.61
C VAL A 172 -30.64 5.75 0.54
N LEU A 173 -31.44 5.23 -0.40
CA LEU A 173 -31.59 3.80 -0.63
C LEU A 173 -30.28 3.16 -1.13
N PHE A 174 -29.60 3.80 -2.09
CA PHE A 174 -28.32 3.36 -2.67
C PHE A 174 -27.21 3.25 -1.61
N TRP A 175 -27.08 4.26 -0.76
CA TRP A 175 -26.05 4.32 0.26
C TRP A 175 -26.36 3.44 1.48
N TRP A 176 -27.61 3.00 1.65
CA TRP A 176 -28.04 2.15 2.76
C TRP A 176 -27.23 0.84 2.90
N PRO A 177 -27.10 -0.02 1.88
CA PRO A 177 -26.29 -1.22 1.96
C PRO A 177 -24.79 -0.95 2.13
N VAL A 178 -24.29 0.20 1.66
CA VAL A 178 -22.88 0.59 1.74
C VAL A 178 -22.50 1.01 3.16
N VAL A 179 -23.30 1.89 3.79
CA VAL A 179 -23.07 2.38 5.15
C VAL A 179 -23.50 1.34 6.20
N GLY A 180 -24.64 0.69 6.00
CA GLY A 180 -25.21 -0.29 6.93
C GLY A 180 -25.59 0.31 8.30
N PRO A 181 -26.49 1.31 8.36
CA PRO A 181 -26.86 1.98 9.61
C PRO A 181 -27.62 1.06 10.57
N ALA A 182 -27.29 1.11 11.86
CA ALA A 182 -28.00 0.34 12.89
C ALA A 182 -29.49 0.77 12.98
N PRO A 183 -30.44 -0.17 13.17
CA PRO A 183 -30.28 -1.59 13.50
C PRO A 183 -30.18 -2.54 12.28
N SER A 184 -29.95 -2.02 11.07
CA SER A 184 -29.86 -2.84 9.87
C SER A 184 -28.69 -3.84 9.98
N ARG A 185 -28.94 -5.09 9.57
CA ARG A 185 -27.88 -6.09 9.40
C ARG A 185 -27.37 -6.01 7.97
N ALA A 186 -26.09 -6.35 7.74
CA ALA A 186 -25.55 -6.48 6.38
C ALA A 186 -26.11 -7.75 5.73
N TRP A 187 -26.69 -7.62 4.54
CA TRP A 187 -27.35 -8.74 3.83
C TRP A 187 -26.44 -9.42 2.84
N TRP A 188 -25.50 -8.65 2.27
CA TRP A 188 -24.52 -9.11 1.32
C TRP A 188 -23.12 -9.16 1.96
N PRO A 189 -22.25 -10.06 1.48
CA PRO A 189 -20.87 -10.05 1.88
C PRO A 189 -20.24 -8.71 1.48
N ARG A 190 -19.46 -8.09 2.37
CA ARG A 190 -18.93 -6.73 2.15
C ARG A 190 -18.16 -6.57 0.84
N TRP A 191 -17.49 -7.62 0.35
CA TRP A 191 -16.75 -7.56 -0.91
C TRP A 191 -17.68 -7.35 -2.12
N ALA A 192 -18.92 -7.83 -2.08
CA ALA A 192 -19.88 -7.67 -3.18
C ALA A 192 -20.38 -6.22 -3.33
N LEU A 193 -20.08 -5.35 -2.36
CA LEU A 193 -20.34 -3.91 -2.47
C LEU A 193 -19.30 -3.19 -3.35
N VAL A 194 -18.14 -3.80 -3.62
CA VAL A 194 -17.14 -3.24 -4.54
C VAL A 194 -17.68 -3.21 -5.97
N PRO A 195 -18.08 -4.34 -6.59
CA PRO A 195 -18.68 -4.29 -7.92
C PRO A 195 -19.99 -3.48 -7.96
N TYR A 196 -20.76 -3.45 -6.87
CA TYR A 196 -21.95 -2.58 -6.77
C TYR A 196 -21.63 -1.09 -6.95
N LEU A 197 -20.59 -0.59 -6.27
CA LEU A 197 -20.14 0.80 -6.40
C LEU A 197 -19.50 1.06 -7.77
N LEU A 198 -18.73 0.11 -8.31
CA LEU A 198 -18.11 0.25 -9.64
C LEU A 198 -19.14 0.29 -10.77
N VAL A 199 -20.23 -0.48 -10.70
CA VAL A 199 -21.29 -0.43 -11.71
C VAL A 199 -22.00 0.92 -11.69
N ALA A 200 -22.26 1.48 -10.50
CA ALA A 200 -22.83 2.82 -10.37
C ALA A 200 -21.87 3.91 -10.89
N ASP A 201 -20.57 3.77 -10.63
CA ASP A 201 -19.54 4.65 -11.15
C ASP A 201 -19.48 4.62 -12.69
N VAL A 202 -19.49 3.43 -13.30
CA VAL A 202 -19.55 3.29 -14.76
C VAL A 202 -20.79 3.99 -15.33
N ALA A 203 -21.95 3.81 -14.72
CA ALA A 203 -23.18 4.49 -15.14
C ALA A 203 -23.06 6.02 -15.05
N ASN A 204 -22.44 6.53 -13.98
CA ASN A 204 -22.15 7.96 -13.79
C ASN A 204 -21.17 8.48 -14.86
N THR A 205 -20.09 7.74 -15.13
CA THR A 205 -19.09 8.07 -16.14
C THR A 205 -19.69 8.11 -17.54
N VAL A 206 -20.57 7.16 -17.90
CA VAL A 206 -21.26 7.17 -19.19
C VAL A 206 -22.08 8.44 -19.36
N LEU A 207 -22.89 8.80 -18.35
CA LEU A 207 -23.70 10.01 -18.42
C LEU A 207 -22.85 11.29 -18.45
N SER A 208 -21.77 11.32 -17.67
CA SER A 208 -20.81 12.43 -17.67
C SER A 208 -20.11 12.60 -19.02
N ALA A 209 -19.72 11.49 -19.66
CA ALA A 209 -19.11 11.51 -20.98
C ALA A 209 -20.09 12.04 -22.05
N ILE A 210 -21.37 11.69 -21.97
CA ILE A 210 -22.41 12.25 -22.85
C ILE A 210 -22.47 13.78 -22.70
N LEU A 211 -22.45 14.30 -21.47
CA LEU A 211 -22.47 15.75 -21.22
C LEU A 211 -21.17 16.44 -21.71
N CYS A 212 -20.00 15.84 -21.44
CA CYS A 212 -18.70 16.41 -21.80
C CYS A 212 -18.44 16.44 -23.31
N PHE A 213 -18.86 15.41 -24.03
CA PHE A 213 -18.47 15.20 -25.42
C PHE A 213 -19.62 15.35 -26.42
N ALA A 214 -20.80 15.78 -25.97
CA ALA A 214 -21.88 16.10 -26.89
C ALA A 214 -21.47 17.24 -27.85
N PRO A 215 -21.72 17.13 -29.16
CA PRO A 215 -21.33 18.13 -30.16
C PRO A 215 -22.16 19.42 -30.09
N GLY A 216 -23.21 19.44 -29.27
CA GLY A 216 -24.10 20.59 -29.09
C GLY A 216 -24.74 20.61 -27.70
N VAL A 217 -25.43 21.71 -27.42
CA VAL A 217 -26.15 21.91 -26.15
C VAL A 217 -27.36 20.98 -26.09
N LEU A 218 -27.41 20.12 -25.07
CA LEU A 218 -28.44 19.08 -24.92
C LEU A 218 -29.76 19.61 -24.33
N TYR A 219 -29.69 20.71 -23.59
CA TYR A 219 -30.83 21.30 -22.88
C TYR A 219 -31.07 22.74 -23.37
N ALA A 220 -32.20 22.96 -24.02
CA ALA A 220 -32.52 24.23 -24.70
C ALA A 220 -32.56 25.42 -23.74
N THR A 221 -32.97 25.21 -22.48
CA THR A 221 -33.03 26.29 -21.48
C THR A 221 -31.65 26.93 -21.25
N TYR A 222 -30.58 26.15 -21.19
CA TYR A 222 -29.23 26.68 -20.94
C TYR A 222 -28.59 27.35 -22.15
N ALA A 223 -29.00 27.00 -23.37
CA ALA A 223 -28.53 27.70 -24.57
C ALA A 223 -28.80 29.21 -24.49
N ASN A 224 -29.95 29.59 -23.94
CA ASN A 224 -30.35 30.99 -23.75
C ASN A 224 -29.91 31.54 -22.39
N ALA A 225 -30.12 30.79 -21.30
CA ALA A 225 -29.89 31.26 -19.95
C ALA A 225 -28.40 31.49 -19.62
N SER A 226 -27.51 30.60 -20.06
CA SER A 226 -26.06 30.75 -19.83
C SER A 226 -25.49 31.90 -20.67
N SER A 227 -25.95 32.03 -21.92
CA SER A 227 -25.56 33.13 -22.81
C SER A 227 -25.96 34.50 -22.23
N ALA A 228 -27.12 34.60 -21.58
CA ALA A 228 -27.61 35.83 -20.95
C ALA A 228 -26.72 36.35 -19.81
N ILE A 229 -25.91 35.48 -19.18
CA ILE A 229 -24.93 35.85 -18.14
C ILE A 229 -23.49 35.81 -18.65
N GLY A 230 -23.29 35.75 -19.98
CA GLY A 230 -21.97 35.75 -20.62
C GLY A 230 -21.18 34.46 -20.50
N VAL A 231 -21.86 33.32 -20.27
CA VAL A 231 -21.24 32.00 -20.16
C VAL A 231 -21.55 31.18 -21.42
N ASP A 232 -20.52 30.64 -22.07
CA ASP A 232 -20.70 29.70 -23.18
C ASP A 232 -21.41 28.42 -22.70
N ALA A 233 -22.57 28.13 -23.28
CA ALA A 233 -23.44 27.03 -22.85
C ALA A 233 -22.80 25.65 -23.11
N LEU A 234 -22.02 25.51 -24.18
CA LEU A 234 -21.36 24.24 -24.49
C LEU A 234 -20.20 23.98 -23.51
N ALA A 235 -19.37 24.99 -23.24
CA ALA A 235 -18.35 24.91 -22.20
C ALA A 235 -18.95 24.69 -20.80
N ASP A 236 -20.10 25.29 -20.47
CA ASP A 236 -20.76 25.05 -19.19
C ASP A 236 -21.26 23.62 -19.05
N GLN A 237 -21.84 23.05 -20.11
CA GLN A 237 -22.23 21.64 -20.17
C GLN A 237 -21.03 20.71 -20.01
N ALA A 238 -19.91 21.01 -20.68
CA ALA A 238 -18.70 20.22 -20.52
C ALA A 238 -18.14 20.26 -19.08
N ARG A 239 -18.19 21.44 -18.43
CA ARG A 239 -17.83 21.59 -17.01
C ARG A 239 -18.79 20.83 -16.10
N ALA A 240 -20.09 20.86 -16.39
CA ALA A 240 -21.10 20.14 -15.64
C ALA A 240 -20.87 18.62 -15.71
N GLY A 241 -20.58 18.09 -16.90
CA GLY A 241 -20.15 16.71 -17.09
C GLY A 241 -18.87 16.39 -16.31
N ALA A 242 -17.87 17.29 -16.29
CA ALA A 242 -16.64 17.08 -15.53
C ALA A 242 -16.86 17.08 -14.01
N ILE A 243 -17.75 17.94 -13.49
CA ILE A 243 -18.17 17.98 -12.08
C ILE A 243 -18.90 16.70 -11.69
N MET A 244 -19.77 16.20 -12.58
CA MET A 244 -20.43 14.91 -12.37
C MET A 244 -19.42 13.75 -12.41
N TRP A 245 -18.43 13.81 -13.30
CA TRP A 245 -17.44 12.75 -13.47
C TRP A 245 -16.48 12.66 -12.30
N ILE A 246 -15.64 13.68 -12.08
CA ILE A 246 -14.46 13.56 -11.23
C ILE A 246 -14.89 13.44 -9.75
N PRO A 247 -15.61 14.41 -9.16
CA PRO A 247 -16.21 14.27 -7.84
C PRO A 247 -17.12 13.05 -7.66
N GLY A 248 -17.96 12.72 -8.65
CA GLY A 248 -18.86 11.56 -8.60
C GLY A 248 -18.09 10.24 -8.48
N SER A 249 -17.09 10.04 -9.34
CA SER A 249 -16.23 8.86 -9.28
C SER A 249 -15.45 8.77 -7.97
N ILE A 250 -14.94 9.90 -7.45
CA ILE A 250 -14.30 9.92 -6.12
C ILE A 250 -15.26 9.43 -5.04
N ALA A 251 -16.53 9.86 -5.08
CA ALA A 251 -17.54 9.46 -4.11
C ALA A 251 -17.81 7.94 -4.11
N TYR A 252 -17.75 7.27 -5.26
CA TYR A 252 -17.88 5.81 -5.35
C TYR A 252 -16.58 5.05 -4.99
N LEU A 253 -15.45 5.54 -5.50
CA LEU A 253 -14.16 4.86 -5.39
C LEU A 253 -13.60 4.90 -3.96
N VAL A 254 -13.80 5.99 -3.21
CA VAL A 254 -13.29 6.09 -1.83
C VAL A 254 -13.90 5.03 -0.89
N PRO A 255 -15.24 4.84 -0.83
CA PRO A 255 -15.85 3.75 -0.10
C PRO A 255 -15.45 2.37 -0.61
N ALA A 256 -15.34 2.17 -1.93
CA ALA A 256 -14.90 0.91 -2.51
C ALA A 256 -13.48 0.55 -2.06
N ALA A 257 -12.54 1.49 -2.17
CA ALA A 257 -11.17 1.36 -1.68
C ALA A 257 -11.14 1.12 -0.16
N TRP A 258 -11.98 1.82 0.62
CA TRP A 258 -12.08 1.61 2.06
C TRP A 258 -12.58 0.20 2.40
N ILE A 259 -13.58 -0.33 1.68
CA ILE A 259 -14.07 -1.70 1.84
C ILE A 259 -12.94 -2.70 1.55
N VAL A 260 -12.20 -2.51 0.45
CA VAL A 260 -11.06 -3.35 0.08
C VAL A 260 -9.97 -3.28 1.16
N VAL A 261 -9.55 -2.10 1.58
CA VAL A 261 -8.57 -1.90 2.65
C VAL A 261 -9.04 -2.54 3.95
N ARG A 262 -10.32 -2.43 4.30
CA ARG A 262 -10.88 -3.03 5.52
C ARG A 262 -10.96 -4.55 5.43
N ALA A 263 -11.26 -5.11 4.26
CA ALA A 263 -11.18 -6.55 4.02
C ALA A 263 -9.74 -7.06 4.11
N MET A 264 -8.76 -6.24 3.72
CA MET A 264 -7.32 -6.52 3.87
C MET A 264 -6.79 -6.29 5.29
N ARG A 265 -7.52 -5.62 6.19
CA ARG A 265 -7.07 -5.42 7.58
C ARG A 265 -7.17 -6.73 8.36
N PRO A 266 -6.05 -7.30 8.83
CA PRO A 266 -6.10 -8.43 9.75
C PRO A 266 -6.81 -8.01 11.04
N ALA A 267 -7.62 -8.91 11.61
CA ALA A 267 -8.12 -8.74 12.97
C ALA A 267 -6.95 -8.42 13.90
N ARG A 268 -7.05 -7.32 14.65
CA ARG A 268 -6.00 -6.92 15.59
C ARG A 268 -5.83 -8.05 16.60
N LEU A 269 -4.67 -8.71 16.57
CA LEU A 269 -4.16 -9.40 17.74
C LEU A 269 -3.89 -8.30 18.77
N VAL A 270 -4.87 -8.03 19.64
CA VAL A 270 -4.68 -7.15 20.79
C VAL A 270 -3.76 -7.92 21.74
N PRO A 271 -2.53 -7.44 22.01
CA PRO A 271 -1.70 -7.99 23.08
C PRO A 271 -2.28 -7.50 24.39
N GLY A 272 -3.36 -8.15 24.85
CA GLY A 272 -4.11 -7.78 26.04
C GLY A 272 -4.48 -9.03 26.80
N GLY A 273 -3.48 -9.63 27.46
CA GLY A 273 -3.67 -10.85 28.24
C GLY A 273 -2.61 -11.09 29.31
N SER A 274 -1.38 -10.58 29.17
CA SER A 274 -0.29 -10.96 30.08
C SER A 274 -0.50 -10.55 31.53
N ARG A 275 -1.28 -9.49 31.82
CA ARG A 275 -1.53 -9.05 33.22
C ARG A 275 -2.60 -9.85 33.95
N ARG A 276 -3.57 -10.45 33.24
CA ARG A 276 -4.61 -11.28 33.87
C ARG A 276 -4.10 -12.70 34.07
N VAL A 277 -3.37 -13.24 33.09
CA VAL A 277 -2.71 -14.55 33.19
C VAL A 277 -1.59 -14.57 34.24
N ALA A 278 -0.83 -13.47 34.41
CA ALA A 278 0.16 -13.37 35.50
C ALA A 278 -0.51 -13.36 36.89
N ARG A 279 -1.63 -12.63 37.05
CA ARG A 279 -2.39 -12.62 38.31
C ARG A 279 -3.14 -13.93 38.58
N GLU A 280 -3.49 -14.67 37.55
CA GLU A 280 -4.17 -15.96 37.65
C GLU A 280 -3.15 -17.10 37.87
N SER A 281 -1.95 -17.01 37.30
CA SER A 281 -0.84 -17.91 37.66
C SER A 281 -0.34 -17.67 39.09
N GLU A 282 -0.35 -16.42 39.58
CA GLU A 282 -0.06 -16.11 40.99
C GLU A 282 -1.16 -16.62 41.94
N ARG A 283 -2.42 -16.71 41.49
CA ARG A 283 -3.51 -17.31 42.29
C ARG A 283 -3.52 -18.84 42.25
N VAL A 284 -3.13 -19.44 41.13
CA VAL A 284 -3.07 -20.90 40.95
C VAL A 284 -1.77 -21.49 41.53
N ALA A 285 -0.69 -20.72 41.62
CA ALA A 285 0.55 -21.12 42.32
C ALA A 285 0.42 -21.17 43.86
N GLY A 286 -0.80 -21.03 44.39
CA GLY A 286 -1.09 -21.15 45.81
C GLY A 286 -1.30 -22.57 46.31
N HIS A 287 -1.24 -23.60 45.47
CA HIS A 287 -1.33 -25.01 45.91
C HIS A 287 -0.18 -25.82 45.29
N GLU A 288 0.70 -26.30 46.18
CA GLU A 288 1.75 -27.30 46.02
C GLU A 288 2.87 -27.02 45.01
N ALA A 289 4.10 -26.91 45.54
CA ALA A 289 5.31 -26.64 44.79
C ALA A 289 5.87 -27.94 44.16
N PRO A 290 6.12 -27.99 42.83
CA PRO A 290 6.72 -29.15 42.19
C PRO A 290 8.22 -29.25 42.47
N SER A 291 8.74 -30.48 42.40
CA SER A 291 10.08 -30.90 42.79
C SER A 291 11.18 -30.30 41.89
N SER A 292 12.42 -30.28 42.39
CA SER A 292 13.56 -29.63 41.72
C SER A 292 13.94 -30.24 40.36
N ARG A 293 13.69 -31.54 40.14
CA ARG A 293 13.94 -32.21 38.85
C ARG A 293 12.92 -31.83 37.77
N GLU A 294 11.65 -31.67 38.13
CA GLU A 294 10.60 -31.25 37.19
C GLU A 294 10.77 -29.78 36.73
N ARG A 295 11.40 -28.94 37.56
CA ARG A 295 11.76 -27.55 37.21
C ARG A 295 12.87 -27.45 36.16
N GLU A 296 13.70 -28.48 36.02
CA GLU A 296 14.86 -28.46 35.12
C GLU A 296 14.48 -29.00 33.72
N GLU A 297 13.62 -30.01 33.63
CA GLU A 297 13.04 -30.46 32.36
C GLU A 297 12.04 -29.44 31.78
N ALA A 298 11.19 -28.82 32.60
CA ALA A 298 10.22 -27.81 32.16
C ALA A 298 10.86 -26.48 31.71
N ARG A 299 12.14 -26.23 32.05
CA ARG A 299 12.91 -25.06 31.62
C ARG A 299 13.46 -25.17 30.20
N SER A 300 13.47 -26.36 29.59
CA SER A 300 14.12 -26.55 28.29
C SER A 300 13.32 -26.06 27.08
N VAL A 301 11.98 -26.02 27.09
CA VAL A 301 11.17 -25.45 25.98
C VAL A 301 9.80 -24.92 26.44
N SER A 302 9.72 -24.15 27.53
CA SER A 302 8.46 -23.46 27.88
C SER A 302 8.36 -22.12 27.13
N LEU A 303 7.82 -22.18 25.90
CA LEU A 303 7.38 -21.01 25.15
C LEU A 303 6.32 -20.25 25.99
N PRO A 304 6.51 -18.96 26.32
CA PRO A 304 5.50 -18.17 27.00
C PRO A 304 4.18 -18.29 26.24
N GLN A 305 3.15 -18.79 26.94
CA GLN A 305 1.84 -19.12 26.40
C GLN A 305 1.36 -18.00 25.48
N LEU A 306 1.25 -18.32 24.18
CA LEU A 306 0.57 -17.50 23.19
C LEU A 306 -0.86 -17.29 23.69
N ALA A 307 -1.14 -16.14 24.30
CA ALA A 307 -2.50 -15.77 24.66
C ALA A 307 -3.31 -15.56 23.37
N VAL A 308 -3.90 -16.64 22.86
CA VAL A 308 -4.72 -16.66 21.65
C VAL A 308 -6.10 -16.07 22.00
N ARG A 309 -6.33 -14.81 21.65
CA ARG A 309 -7.70 -14.29 21.56
C ARG A 309 -8.36 -14.86 20.29
N ARG A 310 -9.40 -15.67 20.49
CA ARG A 310 -10.23 -16.40 19.51
C ARG A 310 -11.07 -15.55 18.53
N ASP A 311 -10.66 -14.34 18.17
CA ASP A 311 -11.38 -13.56 17.14
C ASP A 311 -10.75 -13.81 15.76
N ALA A 312 -10.79 -15.07 15.33
CA ALA A 312 -10.36 -15.53 14.00
C ALA A 312 -11.38 -15.06 12.94
N ARG A 313 -11.45 -13.75 12.69
CA ARG A 313 -12.04 -13.30 11.42
C ARG A 313 -11.18 -13.86 10.31
N ARG A 314 -11.77 -14.71 9.46
CA ARG A 314 -11.11 -15.36 8.32
C ARG A 314 -10.40 -14.28 7.50
N ARG A 315 -9.07 -14.20 7.62
CA ARG A 315 -8.24 -13.42 6.69
C ARG A 315 -8.37 -14.08 5.31
N PHE A 316 -8.35 -13.28 4.26
CA PHE A 316 -8.28 -13.84 2.91
C PHE A 316 -6.98 -14.62 2.79
N ASP A 317 -7.06 -15.84 2.26
CA ASP A 317 -5.94 -16.75 2.06
C ASP A 317 -5.81 -17.05 0.58
N LEU A 318 -4.75 -16.54 -0.04
CA LEU A 318 -4.50 -16.70 -1.47
C LEU A 318 -4.32 -18.18 -1.85
N LEU A 319 -3.80 -19.01 -0.94
CA LEU A 319 -3.62 -20.44 -1.21
C LEU A 319 -4.94 -21.22 -1.23
N ARG A 320 -6.06 -20.63 -0.81
CA ARG A 320 -7.40 -21.23 -0.91
C ARG A 320 -8.16 -20.84 -2.17
N VAL A 321 -7.60 -19.96 -3.01
CA VAL A 321 -8.18 -19.62 -4.30
C VAL A 321 -8.01 -20.83 -5.23
N PRO A 322 -9.07 -21.37 -5.86
CA PRO A 322 -9.02 -22.68 -6.53
C PRO A 322 -7.91 -22.81 -7.57
N LEU A 323 -7.79 -21.84 -8.48
CA LEU A 323 -6.78 -21.86 -9.54
C LEU A 323 -5.42 -21.35 -9.04
N LEU A 324 -5.40 -20.09 -8.57
CA LEU A 324 -4.15 -19.42 -8.17
C LEU A 324 -3.47 -20.08 -6.96
N GLY A 325 -4.26 -20.54 -5.98
CA GLY A 325 -3.76 -21.26 -4.82
C GLY A 325 -3.23 -22.65 -5.17
N ALA A 326 -3.88 -23.38 -6.09
CA ALA A 326 -3.37 -24.66 -6.58
C ALA A 326 -2.07 -24.49 -7.36
N LEU A 327 -1.95 -23.44 -8.19
CA LEU A 327 -0.71 -23.15 -8.92
C LEU A 327 0.44 -22.80 -7.97
N LEU A 328 0.22 -21.90 -7.01
CA LEU A 328 1.27 -21.44 -6.09
C LEU A 328 1.69 -22.49 -5.05
N SER A 329 0.78 -23.39 -4.64
CA SER A 329 1.08 -24.46 -3.68
C SER A 329 1.87 -25.62 -4.28
N ARG A 330 1.85 -25.81 -5.61
CA ARG A 330 2.62 -26.86 -6.28
C ARG A 330 4.12 -26.51 -6.33
N ARG A 331 4.94 -27.38 -5.71
CA ARG A 331 6.41 -27.25 -5.70
C ARG A 331 7.01 -27.29 -7.11
N SER A 332 6.45 -28.08 -8.02
CA SER A 332 6.89 -28.16 -9.42
C SER A 332 6.76 -26.82 -10.13
N ILE A 333 5.65 -26.11 -9.95
CA ILE A 333 5.41 -24.78 -10.55
C ILE A 333 6.38 -23.75 -9.97
N ARG A 334 6.57 -23.72 -8.64
CA ARG A 334 7.57 -22.82 -8.03
C ARG A 334 8.98 -23.11 -8.54
N THR A 335 9.30 -24.38 -8.79
CA THR A 335 10.60 -24.79 -9.34
C THR A 335 10.73 -24.38 -10.81
N ALA A 336 9.69 -24.58 -11.63
CA ALA A 336 9.65 -24.14 -13.01
C ALA A 336 9.85 -22.62 -13.14
N LEU A 337 9.21 -21.82 -12.28
CA LEU A 337 9.44 -20.37 -12.22
C LEU A 337 10.91 -20.02 -11.93
N ARG A 338 11.56 -20.72 -11.00
CA ARG A 338 12.99 -20.50 -10.70
C ARG A 338 13.89 -20.92 -11.86
N VAL A 339 13.55 -22.00 -12.56
CA VAL A 339 14.29 -22.45 -13.76
C VAL A 339 14.14 -21.42 -14.87
N ALA A 340 12.92 -20.95 -15.15
CA ALA A 340 12.68 -19.92 -16.16
C ALA A 340 13.45 -18.63 -15.87
N MET A 341 13.44 -18.16 -14.61
CA MET A 341 14.23 -17.00 -14.19
C MET A 341 15.73 -17.23 -14.28
N LEU A 342 16.21 -18.44 -13.97
CA LEU A 342 17.63 -18.79 -14.12
C LEU A 342 18.04 -18.77 -15.61
N MET A 343 17.21 -19.33 -16.50
CA MET A 343 17.47 -19.30 -17.94
C MET A 343 17.49 -17.87 -18.47
N GLY A 344 16.55 -17.02 -18.04
CA GLY A 344 16.56 -15.60 -18.39
C GLY A 344 17.82 -14.88 -17.89
N ALA A 345 18.26 -15.15 -16.66
CA ALA A 345 19.50 -14.59 -16.12
C ALA A 345 20.75 -15.07 -16.89
N ILE A 346 20.78 -16.33 -17.33
CA ILE A 346 21.85 -16.86 -18.18
C ILE A 346 21.84 -16.16 -19.54
N ALA A 347 20.68 -15.99 -20.17
CA ALA A 347 20.57 -15.28 -21.44
C ALA A 347 21.10 -13.84 -21.33
N VAL A 348 20.74 -13.12 -20.25
CA VAL A 348 21.27 -11.78 -19.95
C VAL A 348 22.80 -11.78 -19.80
N VAL A 349 23.38 -12.77 -19.11
CA VAL A 349 24.84 -12.84 -18.91
C VAL A 349 25.57 -13.19 -20.20
N VAL A 350 25.06 -14.15 -20.97
CA VAL A 350 25.65 -14.55 -22.26
C VAL A 350 25.60 -13.37 -23.22
N ASP A 351 24.43 -12.79 -23.41
CA ASP A 351 24.24 -11.66 -24.31
C ASP A 351 25.02 -10.41 -23.88
N GLY A 352 25.16 -10.16 -22.58
CA GLY A 352 25.99 -9.06 -22.10
C GLY A 352 27.50 -9.25 -22.33
N PHE A 353 27.99 -10.48 -22.56
CA PHE A 353 29.40 -10.72 -22.89
C PHE A 353 29.67 -10.90 -24.39
N SER A 354 28.68 -11.37 -25.16
CA SER A 354 28.85 -11.70 -26.59
C SER A 354 28.07 -10.79 -27.54
N GLY A 355 27.07 -10.06 -27.04
CA GLY A 355 26.23 -9.17 -27.83
C GLY A 355 26.83 -7.77 -28.02
N PRO A 356 26.07 -6.84 -28.65
CA PRO A 356 26.49 -5.46 -28.84
C PRO A 356 26.70 -4.73 -27.50
N GLU A 357 27.68 -3.82 -27.43
CA GLU A 357 27.97 -3.05 -26.20
C GLU A 357 27.04 -1.84 -26.03
N GLU A 358 26.22 -1.51 -27.03
CA GLU A 358 25.18 -0.50 -26.87
C GLU A 358 24.05 -1.02 -25.98
N ALA A 359 23.92 -0.47 -24.77
CA ALA A 359 22.93 -0.91 -23.78
C ALA A 359 21.49 -1.08 -24.31
N PRO A 360 20.93 -0.18 -25.13
CA PRO A 360 19.55 -0.33 -25.65
C PRO A 360 19.38 -1.57 -26.56
N MET A 361 20.46 -2.03 -27.19
CA MET A 361 20.47 -3.16 -28.13
C MET A 361 20.86 -4.48 -27.48
N ASN A 362 21.11 -4.50 -26.17
CA ASN A 362 21.57 -5.66 -25.42
C ASN A 362 20.59 -6.05 -24.30
N LEU A 363 20.33 -7.35 -24.11
CA LEU A 363 19.46 -7.84 -23.05
C LEU A 363 19.95 -7.40 -21.66
N ALA A 364 21.25 -7.31 -21.46
CA ALA A 364 21.87 -6.85 -20.22
C ALA A 364 21.65 -5.36 -19.95
N GLY A 365 21.65 -4.51 -20.99
CA GLY A 365 21.35 -3.09 -20.85
C GLY A 365 19.85 -2.80 -20.67
N THR A 366 18.98 -3.60 -21.28
CA THR A 366 17.53 -3.32 -21.31
C THR A 366 16.72 -4.10 -20.27
N LEU A 367 16.84 -5.43 -20.17
CA LEU A 367 15.91 -6.22 -19.35
C LEU A 367 16.07 -5.97 -17.83
N PRO A 368 17.27 -6.06 -17.21
CA PRO A 368 17.42 -5.90 -15.77
C PRO A 368 17.09 -4.49 -15.27
N TRP A 369 17.47 -3.46 -16.04
CA TRP A 369 17.44 -2.07 -15.61
C TRP A 369 16.10 -1.40 -15.92
N THR A 370 15.48 -1.73 -17.05
CA THR A 370 14.26 -1.06 -17.51
C THR A 370 13.02 -1.86 -17.16
N HIS A 371 12.97 -3.14 -17.54
CA HIS A 371 11.77 -3.96 -17.43
C HIS A 371 11.65 -4.63 -16.07
N TRP A 372 12.71 -5.31 -15.63
CA TRP A 372 12.70 -6.10 -14.40
C TRP A 372 12.52 -5.22 -13.17
N ARG A 373 13.19 -4.07 -13.09
CA ARG A 373 13.06 -3.12 -11.96
C ARG A 373 11.66 -2.54 -11.84
N GLY A 374 11.09 -2.07 -12.95
CA GLY A 374 9.72 -1.56 -12.99
C GLY A 374 8.71 -2.62 -12.56
N ALA A 375 8.76 -3.79 -13.19
CA ALA A 375 7.92 -4.93 -12.84
C ALA A 375 8.09 -5.34 -11.37
N THR A 376 9.31 -5.25 -10.85
CA THR A 376 9.64 -5.59 -9.47
C THR A 376 8.92 -4.72 -8.46
N VAL A 377 8.94 -3.40 -8.63
CA VAL A 377 8.32 -2.51 -7.65
C VAL A 377 6.80 -2.63 -7.68
N LEU A 378 6.19 -2.80 -8.85
CA LEU A 378 4.75 -3.08 -8.99
C LEU A 378 4.36 -4.39 -8.30
N LEU A 379 5.13 -5.47 -8.54
CA LEU A 379 4.83 -6.77 -7.95
C LEU A 379 5.06 -6.79 -6.44
N LEU A 380 6.04 -6.07 -5.89
CA LEU A 380 6.26 -5.98 -4.45
C LEU A 380 5.08 -5.34 -3.71
N LEU A 381 4.39 -4.37 -4.33
CA LEU A 381 3.22 -3.70 -3.74
C LEU A 381 1.98 -4.59 -3.69
N VAL A 382 1.80 -5.50 -4.65
CA VAL A 382 0.59 -6.33 -4.74
C VAL A 382 0.85 -7.75 -4.21
N GLY A 383 1.99 -8.35 -4.59
CA GLY A 383 2.34 -9.75 -4.38
C GLY A 383 3.25 -10.04 -3.18
N GLY A 384 3.86 -9.03 -2.56
CA GLY A 384 4.87 -9.27 -1.51
C GLY A 384 6.14 -9.84 -2.12
N ASN A 385 6.84 -10.77 -1.43
CA ASN A 385 8.15 -11.25 -1.91
C ASN A 385 8.08 -12.40 -2.93
N PHE A 386 7.07 -12.47 -3.80
CA PHE A 386 7.00 -13.50 -4.85
C PHE A 386 8.22 -13.51 -5.77
N LEU A 387 8.89 -12.37 -5.97
CA LEU A 387 10.15 -12.33 -6.73
C LEU A 387 11.29 -13.05 -6.02
N CYS A 388 11.35 -13.00 -4.69
CA CYS A 388 12.31 -13.81 -3.93
C CYS A 388 12.01 -15.31 -4.05
N MET A 389 10.75 -15.70 -4.28
CA MET A 389 10.35 -17.09 -4.49
C MET A 389 10.82 -17.62 -5.85
N ALA A 390 10.75 -16.78 -6.89
CA ALA A 390 11.17 -17.09 -8.26
C ALA A 390 12.65 -16.76 -8.54
N CYS A 391 13.36 -16.18 -7.57
CA CYS A 391 14.72 -15.67 -7.72
C CYS A 391 15.70 -16.70 -8.35
N PRO A 392 16.48 -16.30 -9.38
CA PRO A 392 17.35 -17.22 -10.11
C PRO A 392 18.51 -17.75 -9.26
N PHE A 393 18.91 -17.01 -8.21
CA PHE A 393 19.98 -17.43 -7.28
C PHE A 393 19.59 -18.66 -6.43
N VAL A 394 18.31 -19.01 -6.36
CA VAL A 394 17.83 -20.07 -5.46
C VAL A 394 18.27 -21.47 -5.89
N LEU A 395 18.29 -21.77 -7.19
CA LEU A 395 18.69 -23.10 -7.65
C LEU A 395 20.20 -23.34 -7.51
N PRO A 396 21.09 -22.43 -7.97
CA PRO A 396 22.53 -22.63 -7.83
C PRO A 396 22.99 -22.75 -6.38
N ARG A 397 22.46 -21.91 -5.47
CA ARG A 397 22.81 -22.00 -4.04
C ARG A 397 22.34 -23.32 -3.42
N MET A 398 21.18 -23.85 -3.82
CA MET A 398 20.67 -25.13 -3.32
C MET A 398 21.52 -26.30 -3.83
N ALA A 399 21.91 -26.27 -5.11
CA ALA A 399 22.80 -27.26 -5.70
C ALA A 399 24.17 -27.24 -4.99
N ALA A 400 24.82 -26.07 -4.89
CA ALA A 400 26.11 -25.92 -4.23
C ALA A 400 26.12 -26.42 -2.79
N ARG A 401 25.05 -26.14 -2.02
CA ARG A 401 24.90 -26.66 -0.65
C ARG A 401 24.79 -28.18 -0.59
N ARG A 402 24.07 -28.81 -1.54
CA ARG A 402 23.96 -30.27 -1.59
C ARG A 402 25.32 -30.91 -1.90
N PHE A 403 26.07 -30.33 -2.84
CA PHE A 403 27.42 -30.78 -3.15
C PHE A 403 28.37 -30.60 -1.96
N ALA A 404 28.42 -29.43 -1.34
CA ALA A 404 29.28 -29.18 -0.17
C ALA A 404 29.02 -30.16 0.98
N ARG A 405 27.74 -30.47 1.28
CA ARG A 405 27.37 -31.45 2.31
C ARG A 405 27.71 -32.89 1.93
N ALA A 406 27.61 -33.24 0.64
CA ALA A 406 27.99 -34.56 0.16
C ALA A 406 29.51 -34.76 0.25
N SER A 407 30.30 -33.73 -0.11
CA SER A 407 31.76 -33.73 0.02
C SER A 407 32.20 -33.82 1.49
N ALA A 408 31.61 -33.02 2.38
CA ALA A 408 31.93 -33.06 3.81
C ALA A 408 31.61 -34.40 4.49
N ARG A 409 30.64 -35.17 3.97
CA ARG A 409 30.34 -36.54 4.45
C ARG A 409 31.29 -37.61 3.91
N ARG A 410 32.02 -37.31 2.83
CA ARG A 410 33.01 -38.20 2.21
C ARG A 410 34.39 -38.09 2.86
N GLU A 411 34.66 -37.00 3.56
CA GLU A 411 35.91 -36.82 4.30
C GLU A 411 35.87 -37.59 5.63
N SER A 412 36.97 -38.29 5.92
CA SER A 412 37.13 -39.19 7.08
C SER A 412 36.96 -38.44 8.42
N PRO A 413 36.59 -39.13 9.53
CA PRO A 413 36.54 -38.55 10.88
C PRO A 413 37.83 -37.84 11.34
N ARG A 414 38.97 -38.09 10.67
CA ARG A 414 40.25 -37.39 10.89
C ARG A 414 40.27 -35.98 10.28
N ALA A 415 39.58 -35.73 9.17
CA ALA A 415 39.42 -34.41 8.56
C ALA A 415 38.54 -33.48 9.42
N GLU A 416 37.50 -34.04 10.05
CA GLU A 416 36.62 -33.32 10.98
C GLU A 416 37.35 -32.81 12.25
N ARG A 417 38.43 -33.50 12.67
CA ARG A 417 39.32 -33.04 13.76
C ARG A 417 40.32 -31.96 13.28
N ALA A 418 40.79 -32.04 12.04
CA ALA A 418 41.66 -31.03 11.44
C ALA A 418 40.94 -29.70 11.19
N GLU A 419 39.67 -29.72 10.78
CA GLU A 419 38.83 -28.52 10.69
C GLU A 419 38.54 -27.88 12.06
N ARG A 420 38.55 -28.68 13.14
CA ARG A 420 38.45 -28.21 14.52
C ARG A 420 39.81 -27.83 15.13
N ALA A 421 40.91 -27.77 14.39
CA ALA A 421 42.23 -27.35 14.89
C ALA A 421 42.38 -25.80 15.01
N PRO A 422 43.22 -25.27 15.92
CA PRO A 422 43.43 -23.84 16.06
C PRO A 422 44.09 -23.27 14.80
N GLY A 423 43.39 -22.37 14.09
CA GLY A 423 43.89 -21.74 12.86
C GLY A 423 43.23 -22.19 11.54
N SER A 424 42.23 -23.08 11.56
CA SER A 424 41.55 -23.49 10.32
C SER A 424 40.67 -22.38 9.71
N ALA A 425 40.57 -22.37 8.38
CA ALA A 425 39.70 -21.44 7.64
C ALA A 425 38.22 -21.52 8.10
N SER A 426 37.74 -22.72 8.46
CA SER A 426 36.40 -22.95 8.99
C SER A 426 36.16 -22.28 10.35
N ARG A 427 37.20 -22.18 11.20
CA ARG A 427 37.14 -21.44 12.47
C ARG A 427 37.19 -19.92 12.29
N ALA A 428 38.01 -19.43 11.36
CA ALA A 428 38.05 -18.00 10.99
C ALA A 428 36.71 -17.53 10.39
N LEU A 429 36.07 -18.37 9.58
CA LEU A 429 34.73 -18.13 9.03
C LEU A 429 33.61 -18.23 10.08
N ALA A 430 33.71 -19.17 11.03
CA ALA A 430 32.82 -19.21 12.19
C ALA A 430 33.00 -17.98 13.11
N ALA A 431 34.22 -17.43 13.19
CA ALA A 431 34.53 -16.18 13.88
C ALA A 431 34.02 -14.93 13.13
N ALA A 432 33.83 -15.00 11.80
CA ALA A 432 33.19 -13.96 10.99
C ALA A 432 31.64 -14.03 11.03
N ALA A 433 31.05 -15.14 11.50
CA ALA A 433 29.60 -15.32 11.63
C ALA A 433 28.85 -14.25 12.47
N PRO A 434 29.44 -13.57 13.48
CA PRO A 434 28.81 -12.45 14.18
C PRO A 434 28.63 -11.20 13.29
N LEU A 435 29.56 -10.92 12.36
CA LEU A 435 29.43 -9.82 11.39
C LEU A 435 28.20 -10.04 10.47
N LEU A 436 27.88 -11.30 10.19
CA LEU A 436 26.69 -11.74 9.45
C LEU A 436 25.41 -11.82 10.30
N ARG A 437 25.37 -11.30 11.54
CA ARG A 437 24.15 -11.28 12.39
C ARG A 437 23.53 -9.90 12.56
N SER A 438 24.08 -8.88 11.89
CA SER A 438 23.52 -7.54 11.85
C SER A 438 23.27 -7.10 10.42
N LYS A 439 22.33 -6.17 10.21
CA LYS A 439 22.09 -5.60 8.88
C LYS A 439 23.10 -4.51 8.50
N TRP A 440 24.11 -4.21 9.33
CA TRP A 440 25.13 -3.20 9.01
C TRP A 440 25.97 -3.58 7.79
N LEU A 441 26.28 -4.86 7.60
CA LEU A 441 26.92 -5.33 6.37
C LEU A 441 26.03 -5.04 5.15
N ALA A 442 24.73 -5.33 5.26
CA ALA A 442 23.78 -5.04 4.20
C ALA A 442 23.66 -3.52 3.91
N VAL A 443 23.74 -2.68 4.94
CA VAL A 443 23.79 -1.21 4.80
C VAL A 443 25.04 -0.80 4.00
N GLY A 444 26.22 -1.31 4.37
CA GLY A 444 27.47 -1.02 3.66
C GLY A 444 27.41 -1.49 2.20
N VAL A 445 26.94 -2.71 1.95
CA VAL A 445 26.76 -3.25 0.59
C VAL A 445 25.75 -2.44 -0.21
N LEU A 446 24.64 -1.97 0.40
CA LEU A 446 23.66 -1.12 -0.27
C LEU A 446 24.23 0.24 -0.68
N VAL A 447 24.96 0.90 0.22
CA VAL A 447 25.61 2.19 -0.08
C VAL A 447 26.67 1.99 -1.17
N ALA A 448 27.53 0.98 -1.03
CA ALA A 448 28.54 0.66 -2.04
C ALA A 448 27.88 0.34 -3.39
N TRP A 449 26.78 -0.42 -3.41
CA TRP A 449 26.04 -0.71 -4.63
C TRP A 449 25.48 0.56 -5.29
N LEU A 450 24.89 1.48 -4.51
CA LEU A 450 24.38 2.76 -5.05
C LEU A 450 25.50 3.65 -5.62
N VAL A 451 26.66 3.65 -4.96
CA VAL A 451 27.84 4.41 -5.42
C VAL A 451 28.41 3.79 -6.69
N VAL A 452 28.69 2.49 -6.69
CA VAL A 452 29.26 1.77 -7.86
C VAL A 452 28.30 1.83 -9.04
N TYR A 453 26.99 1.71 -8.80
CA TYR A 453 25.96 1.87 -9.83
C TYR A 453 26.08 3.19 -10.59
N GLU A 454 26.28 4.29 -9.88
CA GLU A 454 26.34 5.63 -10.47
C GLU A 454 27.75 6.00 -10.94
N ALA A 455 28.80 5.50 -10.28
CA ALA A 455 30.18 5.82 -10.61
C ALA A 455 30.63 5.19 -11.94
N PHE A 456 30.15 3.98 -12.23
CA PHE A 456 30.59 3.18 -13.38
C PHE A 456 29.52 3.03 -14.45
N ASP A 457 28.40 3.75 -14.33
CA ASP A 457 27.26 3.65 -15.22
C ASP A 457 26.93 2.19 -15.59
N LEU A 458 26.76 1.34 -14.56
CA LEU A 458 26.60 -0.11 -14.76
C LEU A 458 25.45 -0.45 -15.71
N TRP A 459 24.47 0.45 -15.81
CA TRP A 459 23.31 0.38 -16.70
C TRP A 459 23.66 0.64 -18.18
N ALA A 460 24.74 1.36 -18.47
CA ALA A 460 25.19 1.73 -19.82
C ALA A 460 26.18 0.71 -20.41
N SER A 461 26.77 -0.17 -19.59
CA SER A 461 27.69 -1.22 -20.04
C SER A 461 27.08 -2.62 -19.87
N PRO A 462 26.69 -3.28 -20.99
CA PRO A 462 26.24 -4.67 -20.99
C PRO A 462 27.25 -5.62 -20.35
N TRP A 463 28.54 -5.47 -20.68
CA TRP A 463 29.60 -6.28 -20.10
C TRP A 463 29.70 -6.14 -18.59
N ALA A 464 29.67 -4.90 -18.07
CA ALA A 464 29.70 -4.65 -16.63
C ALA A 464 28.45 -5.21 -15.93
N THR A 465 27.28 -5.14 -16.59
CA THR A 465 26.06 -5.78 -16.09
C THR A 465 26.19 -7.29 -16.02
N ALA A 466 26.69 -7.95 -17.07
CA ALA A 466 26.91 -9.40 -17.09
C ALA A 466 27.88 -9.84 -15.99
N LEU A 467 29.00 -9.12 -15.84
CA LEU A 467 29.96 -9.35 -14.76
C LEU A 467 29.31 -9.18 -13.38
N LEU A 468 28.53 -8.12 -13.17
CA LEU A 468 27.81 -7.89 -11.91
C LEU A 468 26.88 -9.06 -11.58
N VAL A 469 26.09 -9.53 -12.55
CA VAL A 469 25.19 -10.67 -12.37
C VAL A 469 25.97 -11.94 -12.03
N ALA A 470 27.04 -12.24 -12.75
CA ALA A 470 27.92 -13.39 -12.49
C ALA A 470 28.54 -13.32 -11.08
N CYS A 471 29.06 -12.16 -10.68
CA CYS A 471 29.58 -11.90 -9.33
C CYS A 471 28.51 -12.11 -8.25
N TYR A 472 27.24 -11.74 -8.50
CA TYR A 472 26.14 -12.01 -7.58
C TYR A 472 25.86 -13.51 -7.43
N PHE A 473 25.88 -14.29 -8.51
CA PHE A 473 25.77 -15.75 -8.43
C PHE A 473 26.93 -16.35 -7.63
N GLY A 474 28.17 -15.91 -7.91
CA GLY A 474 29.36 -16.33 -7.18
C GLY A 474 29.27 -16.01 -5.69
N ALA A 475 28.91 -14.78 -5.33
CA ALA A 475 28.73 -14.36 -3.93
C ALA A 475 27.60 -15.13 -3.24
N ALA A 476 26.48 -15.37 -3.93
CA ALA A 476 25.38 -16.15 -3.39
C ALA A 476 25.81 -17.59 -3.08
N VAL A 477 26.53 -18.25 -3.99
CA VAL A 477 27.06 -19.61 -3.80
C VAL A 477 28.11 -19.65 -2.70
N LEU A 478 29.05 -18.69 -2.70
CA LEU A 478 30.12 -18.60 -1.71
C LEU A 478 29.57 -18.40 -0.29
N VAL A 479 28.73 -17.38 -0.07
CA VAL A 479 28.20 -17.08 1.27
C VAL A 479 27.33 -18.24 1.77
N ASP A 480 26.50 -18.84 0.91
CA ASP A 480 25.61 -19.92 1.34
C ASP A 480 26.32 -21.28 1.46
N SER A 481 27.47 -21.51 0.81
CA SER A 481 28.29 -22.71 1.06
C SER A 481 29.07 -22.61 2.38
N LEU A 482 29.52 -21.40 2.74
CA LEU A 482 30.31 -21.15 3.95
C LEU A 482 29.46 -20.89 5.21
N ALA A 483 28.22 -20.42 5.08
CA ALA A 483 27.35 -20.06 6.20
C ALA A 483 26.04 -20.88 6.28
N ARG A 484 25.26 -20.65 7.34
CA ARG A 484 23.92 -21.25 7.53
C ARG A 484 23.00 -20.99 6.34
N SER A 485 21.97 -21.83 6.21
CA SER A 485 20.93 -21.69 5.17
C SER A 485 20.43 -20.24 5.04
N GLY A 486 20.30 -19.72 3.82
CA GLY A 486 19.73 -18.40 3.55
C GLY A 486 20.48 -17.17 4.09
N ALA A 487 21.73 -17.30 4.56
CA ALA A 487 22.51 -16.18 5.08
C ALA A 487 22.69 -15.06 4.05
N PHE A 488 22.98 -15.41 2.78
CA PHE A 488 23.15 -14.43 1.71
C PHE A 488 21.91 -13.55 1.56
N CYS A 489 20.72 -14.15 1.38
CA CYS A 489 19.47 -13.42 1.19
C CYS A 489 19.15 -12.49 2.37
N LYS A 490 19.46 -12.93 3.60
CA LYS A 490 19.07 -12.23 4.83
C LYS A 490 19.98 -11.06 5.20
N TRP A 491 21.29 -11.21 4.99
CA TRP A 491 22.31 -10.34 5.58
C TRP A 491 23.24 -9.67 4.56
N VAL A 492 23.30 -10.17 3.32
CA VAL A 492 24.28 -9.69 2.32
C VAL A 492 23.57 -9.10 1.10
N CYS A 493 22.58 -9.81 0.56
CA CYS A 493 21.92 -9.47 -0.70
C CYS A 493 21.23 -8.09 -0.64
N PRO A 494 21.70 -7.09 -1.39
CA PRO A 494 21.09 -5.76 -1.39
C PRO A 494 19.71 -5.77 -2.05
N LEU A 495 19.52 -6.57 -3.12
CA LEU A 495 18.20 -6.82 -3.73
C LEU A 495 17.23 -7.45 -2.74
N GLY A 496 17.71 -8.35 -1.88
CA GLY A 496 16.93 -8.94 -0.80
C GLY A 496 16.45 -7.87 0.20
N GLN A 497 17.34 -6.97 0.63
CA GLN A 497 16.96 -5.87 1.53
C GLN A 497 15.97 -4.91 0.88
N PHE A 498 16.18 -4.59 -0.41
CA PHE A 498 15.24 -3.81 -1.20
C PHE A 498 13.84 -4.46 -1.18
N HIS A 499 13.74 -5.74 -1.56
CA HIS A 499 12.47 -6.47 -1.55
C HIS A 499 11.84 -6.53 -0.16
N PHE A 500 12.60 -6.84 0.89
CA PHE A 500 12.10 -6.94 2.27
C PHE A 500 11.51 -5.63 2.79
N VAL A 501 12.14 -4.48 2.50
CA VAL A 501 11.61 -3.18 2.92
C VAL A 501 10.39 -2.78 2.10
N GLN A 502 10.42 -2.90 0.77
CA GLN A 502 9.28 -2.49 -0.07
C GLN A 502 8.04 -3.37 0.14
N SER A 503 8.23 -4.68 0.29
CA SER A 503 7.14 -5.61 0.53
C SER A 503 6.43 -5.40 1.87
N THR A 504 6.94 -4.54 2.77
CA THR A 504 6.21 -4.15 3.99
C THR A 504 4.92 -3.36 3.72
N LEU A 505 4.80 -2.82 2.50
CA LEU A 505 3.59 -2.17 2.01
C LEU A 505 2.63 -3.14 1.31
N SER A 506 3.03 -4.39 1.09
CA SER A 506 2.18 -5.38 0.45
C SER A 506 0.98 -5.78 1.32
N PRO A 507 -0.19 -6.05 0.72
CA PRO A 507 -1.33 -6.61 1.42
C PRO A 507 -1.22 -8.11 1.66
N LEU A 508 -0.15 -8.80 1.21
CA LEU A 508 0.01 -10.25 1.34
C LEU A 508 1.22 -10.62 2.19
N THR A 509 1.08 -11.64 3.04
CA THR A 509 2.18 -12.18 3.85
C THR A 509 2.02 -13.67 4.15
N VAL A 510 3.14 -14.40 4.22
CA VAL A 510 3.15 -15.78 4.71
C VAL A 510 2.94 -15.80 6.23
N ALA A 511 1.89 -16.47 6.71
CA ALA A 511 1.56 -16.51 8.13
C ALA A 511 0.77 -17.78 8.51
N ALA A 512 0.67 -18.06 9.82
CA ALA A 512 -0.18 -19.12 10.35
C ALA A 512 -1.68 -18.76 10.16
N ARG A 513 -2.48 -19.72 9.68
CA ARG A 513 -3.94 -19.60 9.54
C ARG A 513 -4.62 -19.52 10.89
N ASP A 514 -4.28 -20.44 11.79
CA ASP A 514 -4.75 -20.46 13.16
C ASP A 514 -3.58 -20.52 14.17
N PRO A 515 -3.35 -19.45 14.94
CA PRO A 515 -2.36 -19.46 16.02
C PRO A 515 -2.61 -20.55 17.08
N GLY A 516 -3.85 -21.01 17.27
CA GLY A 516 -4.20 -22.08 18.21
C GLY A 516 -3.59 -23.42 17.83
N VAL A 517 -3.63 -23.78 16.54
CA VAL A 517 -2.97 -24.99 16.01
C VAL A 517 -1.45 -24.92 16.21
N CYS A 518 -0.86 -23.72 16.06
CA CYS A 518 0.55 -23.53 16.33
C CYS A 518 0.92 -23.65 17.82
N ALA A 519 -0.01 -23.39 18.74
CA ALA A 519 0.25 -23.46 20.18
C ALA A 519 0.35 -24.90 20.68
N THR A 520 -0.27 -25.86 19.99
CA THR A 520 -0.24 -27.29 20.33
C THR A 520 0.72 -28.10 19.46
N CYS A 521 1.33 -27.49 18.44
CA CYS A 521 2.26 -28.17 17.54
C CYS A 521 3.61 -28.42 18.23
N THR A 522 4.05 -29.67 18.29
CA THR A 522 5.30 -30.09 18.95
C THR A 522 6.47 -30.30 17.97
N THR A 523 6.18 -30.64 16.71
CA THR A 523 7.21 -31.03 15.73
C THR A 523 8.02 -29.84 15.22
N HIS A 524 7.36 -28.70 15.03
CA HIS A 524 7.93 -27.46 14.52
C HIS A 524 8.61 -27.61 13.14
N ASP A 525 8.11 -28.50 12.30
CA ASP A 525 8.63 -28.78 10.94
C ASP A 525 8.68 -27.53 10.05
N CYS A 526 7.79 -26.56 10.28
CA CYS A 526 7.82 -25.28 9.56
C CYS A 526 9.17 -24.53 9.70
N LEU A 527 9.93 -24.81 10.77
CA LEU A 527 11.28 -24.29 11.00
C LEU A 527 12.35 -25.34 10.72
N ARG A 528 12.17 -26.58 11.19
CA ARG A 528 13.19 -27.64 11.13
C ARG A 528 13.24 -28.39 9.79
N GLY A 529 12.14 -28.43 9.06
CA GLY A 529 11.92 -29.35 7.95
C GLY A 529 11.58 -30.76 8.42
N ASN A 530 11.27 -31.62 7.46
CA ASN A 530 11.03 -33.05 7.66
C ASN A 530 11.52 -33.85 6.43
N SER A 531 11.19 -35.14 6.35
CA SER A 531 11.62 -36.01 5.24
C SER A 531 11.04 -35.61 3.88
N ARG A 532 9.96 -34.82 3.84
CA ARG A 532 9.25 -34.44 2.60
C ARG A 532 9.59 -33.02 2.12
N ALA A 533 9.88 -32.10 3.04
CA ALA A 533 10.14 -30.71 2.72
C ALA A 533 11.16 -30.06 3.67
N ASP A 534 11.91 -29.10 3.13
CA ASP A 534 12.84 -28.29 3.91
C ASP A 534 12.08 -27.34 4.86
N GLY A 535 12.72 -26.97 5.97
CA GLY A 535 12.19 -25.95 6.88
C GLY A 535 12.46 -24.52 6.39
N CYS A 536 12.10 -23.52 7.19
CA CYS A 536 12.43 -22.14 6.86
C CYS A 536 13.94 -21.88 6.94
N ALA A 537 14.60 -21.79 5.78
CA ALA A 537 16.03 -21.48 5.66
C ALA A 537 16.46 -20.17 6.35
N LEU A 538 15.53 -19.23 6.60
CA LEU A 538 15.83 -17.91 7.16
C LEU A 538 15.59 -17.81 8.67
N ASP A 539 15.36 -18.94 9.33
CA ASP A 539 15.04 -19.06 10.76
C ASP A 539 13.79 -18.23 11.16
N LEU A 540 12.80 -18.16 10.27
CA LEU A 540 11.52 -17.50 10.55
C LEU A 540 10.52 -18.51 11.12
N PHE A 541 10.39 -18.50 12.44
CA PHE A 541 9.38 -19.26 13.15
C PHE A 541 7.99 -18.70 12.87
N VAL A 542 7.22 -19.40 12.04
CA VAL A 542 5.91 -18.95 11.50
C VAL A 542 4.96 -18.41 12.58
N PRO A 543 4.79 -19.04 13.76
CA PRO A 543 3.87 -18.54 14.79
C PRO A 543 4.22 -17.13 15.32
N ARG A 544 5.49 -16.74 15.25
CA ARG A 544 5.98 -15.41 15.67
C ARG A 544 6.46 -14.54 14.51
N LYS A 545 6.33 -15.01 13.27
CA LYS A 545 6.63 -14.24 12.06
C LYS A 545 5.54 -13.19 11.87
N GLN A 546 5.95 -11.96 11.53
CA GLN A 546 5.03 -10.86 11.24
C GLN A 546 5.53 -10.10 10.03
N GLY A 547 4.68 -10.00 9.00
CA GLY A 547 4.98 -9.24 7.79
C GLY A 547 6.02 -9.92 6.91
N ASN A 548 6.62 -9.14 6.02
CA ASN A 548 7.42 -9.61 4.90
C ASN A 548 8.93 -9.42 5.09
N LEU A 549 9.35 -8.67 6.11
CA LEU A 549 10.77 -8.54 6.46
C LEU A 549 11.43 -9.92 6.65
N ASP A 550 12.57 -10.10 5.97
CA ASP A 550 13.38 -11.33 5.90
C ASP A 550 12.67 -12.56 5.30
N CYS A 551 11.43 -12.46 4.80
CA CYS A 551 10.70 -13.61 4.26
C CYS A 551 10.81 -13.70 2.74
N THR A 552 11.41 -14.76 2.19
CA THR A 552 11.58 -14.94 0.74
C THR A 552 10.40 -15.61 0.03
N PHE A 553 9.30 -15.91 0.72
CA PHE A 553 8.09 -16.53 0.15
C PHE A 553 8.36 -17.89 -0.54
N CYS A 554 9.41 -18.62 -0.15
CA CYS A 554 9.72 -19.92 -0.75
C CYS A 554 8.61 -20.99 -0.53
N LEU A 555 7.78 -20.79 0.49
CA LEU A 555 6.70 -21.68 0.97
C LEU A 555 7.16 -23.05 1.48
N ASP A 556 8.46 -23.25 1.70
CA ASP A 556 8.98 -24.51 2.28
C ASP A 556 8.35 -24.78 3.66
N CYS A 557 8.12 -23.73 4.46
CA CYS A 557 7.42 -23.84 5.75
C CYS A 557 5.95 -24.25 5.62
N ALA A 558 5.31 -24.00 4.48
CA ALA A 558 3.94 -24.44 4.20
C ALA A 558 3.91 -25.90 3.76
N ASP A 559 4.84 -26.30 2.90
CA ASP A 559 5.02 -27.71 2.50
C ASP A 559 5.39 -28.60 3.69
N ALA A 560 6.24 -28.10 4.60
CA ALA A 560 6.69 -28.85 5.77
C ALA A 560 5.65 -28.92 6.90
N CYS A 561 4.61 -28.09 6.90
CA CYS A 561 3.67 -28.03 8.02
C CYS A 561 2.76 -29.27 8.08
N PRO A 562 2.83 -30.12 9.12
CA PRO A 562 2.03 -31.36 9.20
C PRO A 562 0.53 -31.09 9.34
N HIS A 563 0.14 -29.89 9.80
CA HIS A 563 -1.25 -29.50 10.00
C HIS A 563 -1.82 -28.67 8.84
N GLY A 564 -1.04 -28.40 7.79
CA GLY A 564 -1.47 -27.50 6.71
C GLY A 564 -1.90 -26.12 7.24
N ASN A 565 -1.22 -25.60 8.27
CA ASN A 565 -1.64 -24.38 8.97
C ASN A 565 -0.92 -23.11 8.51
N VAL A 566 -0.15 -23.16 7.43
CA VAL A 566 0.56 -21.99 6.87
C VAL A 566 -0.09 -21.58 5.55
N GLY A 567 -0.35 -20.28 5.39
CA GLY A 567 -0.98 -19.71 4.19
C GLY A 567 -0.36 -18.38 3.77
N VAL A 568 -0.80 -17.87 2.61
CA VAL A 568 -0.48 -16.51 2.15
C VAL A 568 -1.70 -15.65 2.46
N LEU A 569 -1.63 -14.96 3.60
CA LEU A 569 -2.77 -14.28 4.21
C LEU A 569 -2.71 -12.77 3.98
N THR A 570 -3.87 -12.12 4.05
CA THR A 570 -3.90 -10.65 4.04
C THR A 570 -3.27 -10.03 5.28
N SER A 571 -2.47 -8.99 5.04
CA SER A 571 -1.88 -8.10 6.04
C SER A 571 -2.27 -6.64 5.79
N SER A 572 -2.26 -5.84 6.84
CA SER A 572 -2.45 -4.40 6.67
C SER A 572 -1.21 -3.76 6.05
N ILE A 573 -1.40 -3.00 4.98
CA ILE A 573 -0.38 -2.18 4.32
C ILE A 573 0.40 -1.35 5.36
N GLY A 574 1.73 -1.49 5.38
CA GLY A 574 2.63 -0.81 6.33
C GLY A 574 2.34 -1.15 7.81
N GLY A 575 1.55 -2.18 8.10
CA GLY A 575 1.18 -2.56 9.46
C GLY A 575 2.36 -3.06 10.27
N GLU A 576 3.27 -3.76 9.59
CA GLU A 576 4.50 -4.21 10.21
C GLU A 576 5.44 -3.03 10.52
N LEU A 577 5.49 -1.97 9.72
CA LEU A 577 6.29 -0.78 10.05
C LEU A 577 5.79 -0.10 11.34
N ARG A 578 4.49 -0.19 11.62
CA ARG A 578 3.84 0.45 12.78
C ARG A 578 3.89 -0.37 14.07
N SER A 579 4.05 -1.69 13.96
CA SER A 579 4.08 -2.61 15.11
C SER A 579 5.49 -2.69 15.72
N ASP A 580 5.57 -2.63 17.05
CA ASP A 580 6.78 -2.93 17.83
C ASP A 580 6.72 -4.28 18.54
N ALA A 581 5.84 -5.18 18.07
CA ALA A 581 5.77 -6.53 18.59
C ALA A 581 7.08 -7.28 18.32
N TRP A 582 7.43 -8.19 19.24
CA TRP A 582 8.57 -9.09 19.06
C TRP A 582 8.33 -10.01 17.85
N ARG A 583 9.35 -10.21 17.02
CA ARG A 583 9.29 -11.03 15.80
C ARG A 583 10.37 -12.10 15.80
N SER A 584 10.06 -13.25 15.20
CA SER A 584 11.08 -14.28 14.95
C SER A 584 12.25 -13.69 14.20
N SER A 585 13.48 -14.07 14.58
CA SER A 585 14.76 -13.63 14.00
C SER A 585 15.10 -12.13 14.15
N LEU A 586 14.11 -11.24 14.15
CA LEU A 586 14.33 -9.79 14.19
C LEU A 586 14.29 -9.21 15.61
N GLY A 587 13.57 -9.84 16.53
CA GLY A 587 13.32 -9.29 17.86
C GLY A 587 12.35 -8.10 17.83
N ARG A 588 12.60 -7.08 18.65
CA ARG A 588 11.79 -5.83 18.65
C ARG A 588 12.40 -4.82 17.67
N PRO A 589 11.64 -4.36 16.65
CA PRO A 589 12.15 -3.37 15.69
C PRO A 589 12.67 -2.08 16.34
N SER A 590 12.08 -1.63 17.45
CA SER A 590 12.55 -0.45 18.18
C SER A 590 13.97 -0.57 18.75
N ARG A 591 14.51 -1.79 18.83
CA ARG A 591 15.90 -2.05 19.27
C ARG A 591 16.86 -2.31 18.10
N ARG A 592 16.40 -2.20 16.85
CA ARG A 592 17.14 -2.58 15.64
C ARG A 592 17.49 -1.33 14.83
N ALA A 593 18.54 -0.62 15.27
CA ALA A 593 19.05 0.55 14.55
C ALA A 593 19.58 0.18 13.15
N ASP A 594 20.11 -1.04 12.99
CA ASP A 594 20.55 -1.60 11.72
C ASP A 594 19.39 -1.70 10.70
N LEU A 595 18.21 -2.16 11.13
CA LEU A 595 17.02 -2.20 10.27
C LEU A 595 16.54 -0.79 9.90
N SER A 596 16.67 0.17 10.81
CA SER A 596 16.36 1.57 10.56
C SER A 596 17.31 2.17 9.52
N ALA A 597 18.61 1.87 9.62
CA ALA A 597 19.62 2.32 8.66
C ALA A 597 19.36 1.76 7.26
N VAL A 598 18.97 0.48 7.13
CA VAL A 598 18.54 -0.09 5.84
C VAL A 598 17.37 0.68 5.25
N ALA A 599 16.33 0.97 6.04
CA ALA A 599 15.18 1.73 5.57
C ALA A 599 15.56 3.15 5.13
N ILE A 600 16.43 3.83 5.89
CA ILE A 600 16.92 5.17 5.55
C ILE A 600 17.72 5.15 4.25
N VAL A 601 18.69 4.25 4.10
CA VAL A 601 19.53 4.17 2.89
C VAL A 601 18.67 3.86 1.66
N LEU A 602 17.70 2.96 1.77
CA LEU A 602 16.80 2.66 0.65
C LEU A 602 15.87 3.82 0.31
N SER A 603 15.37 4.57 1.30
CA SER A 603 14.52 5.74 1.06
C SER A 603 15.30 6.94 0.50
N ALA A 604 16.48 7.21 1.06
CA ALA A 604 17.39 8.24 0.56
C ALA A 604 17.89 7.88 -0.85
N GLY A 605 18.30 6.62 -1.04
CA GLY A 605 18.72 6.09 -2.32
C GLY A 605 17.65 6.23 -3.40
N ALA A 606 16.36 6.11 -3.08
CA ALA A 606 15.27 6.33 -4.04
C ALA A 606 15.30 7.74 -4.64
N ILE A 607 15.45 8.74 -3.77
CA ILE A 607 15.43 10.15 -4.14
C ILE A 607 16.74 10.52 -4.86
N VAL A 608 17.87 10.10 -4.30
CA VAL A 608 19.20 10.38 -4.87
C VAL A 608 19.39 9.70 -6.22
N ASN A 609 18.92 8.46 -6.39
CA ASN A 609 19.00 7.74 -7.65
C ASN A 609 18.17 8.41 -8.74
N ALA A 610 16.93 8.80 -8.42
CA ALA A 610 16.10 9.52 -9.39
C ALA A 610 16.67 10.91 -9.71
N ALA A 611 17.15 11.65 -8.69
CA ALA A 611 17.78 12.95 -8.90
C ALA A 611 19.04 12.85 -9.77
N GLY A 612 19.82 11.78 -9.64
CA GLY A 612 21.03 11.50 -10.43
C GLY A 612 20.80 11.41 -11.94
N MET A 613 19.56 11.23 -12.38
CA MET A 613 19.17 11.20 -13.80
C MET A 613 18.58 12.51 -14.31
N THR A 614 18.56 13.56 -13.49
CA THR A 614 18.00 14.86 -13.88
C THR A 614 19.08 15.79 -14.42
N ALA A 615 18.75 16.59 -15.45
CA ALA A 615 19.72 17.52 -16.05
C ALA A 615 20.41 18.45 -15.02
N PRO A 616 19.70 19.06 -14.04
CA PRO A 616 20.36 19.90 -13.04
C PRO A 616 21.40 19.17 -12.19
N MET A 617 21.18 17.88 -11.93
CA MET A 617 22.11 17.07 -11.13
C MET A 617 23.32 16.63 -11.96
N LEU A 618 23.13 16.28 -13.24
CA LEU A 618 24.22 15.99 -14.16
C LEU A 618 25.15 17.20 -14.33
N ASP A 619 24.58 18.41 -14.46
CA ASP A 619 25.33 19.66 -14.49
C ASP A 619 26.06 19.95 -13.18
N LEU A 620 25.46 19.61 -12.04
CA LEU A 620 26.12 19.74 -10.75
C LEU A 620 27.33 18.80 -10.65
N ILE A 621 27.17 17.54 -11.04
CA ILE A 621 28.27 16.56 -11.06
C ILE A 621 29.41 17.05 -11.97
N ALA A 622 29.10 17.52 -13.18
CA ALA A 622 30.09 18.02 -14.12
C ALA A 622 30.84 19.25 -13.59
N ARG A 623 30.12 20.22 -13.02
CA ARG A 623 30.72 21.43 -12.41
C ARG A 623 31.58 21.09 -11.20
N SER A 624 31.13 20.20 -10.32
CA SER A 624 31.91 19.76 -9.17
C SER A 624 33.18 19.02 -9.57
N ALA A 625 33.10 18.15 -10.60
CA ALA A 625 34.26 17.46 -11.15
C ALA A 625 35.31 18.44 -11.68
N ALA A 626 34.87 19.44 -12.47
CA ALA A 626 35.74 20.47 -13.01
C ALA A 626 36.34 21.36 -11.90
N ALA A 627 35.52 21.84 -10.97
CA ALA A 627 35.94 22.78 -9.91
C ALA A 627 36.96 22.18 -8.94
N LEU A 628 36.89 20.86 -8.70
CA LEU A 628 37.81 20.14 -7.80
C LEU A 628 38.88 19.34 -8.55
N SER A 629 38.98 19.49 -9.87
CA SER A 629 39.92 18.77 -10.74
C SER A 629 39.91 17.25 -10.52
N MET A 630 38.73 16.67 -10.31
CA MET A 630 38.55 15.23 -10.06
C MET A 630 37.79 14.55 -11.19
N PRO A 631 37.99 13.24 -11.41
CA PRO A 631 37.20 12.49 -12.39
C PRO A 631 35.70 12.57 -12.09
N ARG A 632 34.86 12.59 -13.14
CA ARG A 632 33.39 12.66 -13.03
C ARG A 632 32.82 11.58 -12.11
N TRP A 633 33.32 10.35 -12.19
CA TRP A 633 32.86 9.24 -11.35
C TRP A 633 33.17 9.44 -9.87
N VAL A 634 34.26 10.14 -9.52
CA VAL A 634 34.60 10.51 -8.13
C VAL A 634 33.61 11.55 -7.62
N ALA A 635 33.32 12.59 -8.41
CA ALA A 635 32.34 13.61 -8.07
C ALA A 635 30.93 13.02 -7.89
N ALA A 636 30.50 12.15 -8.81
CA ALA A 636 29.23 11.44 -8.72
C ALA A 636 29.16 10.56 -7.46
N SER A 637 30.22 9.78 -7.19
CA SER A 637 30.33 8.95 -5.98
C SER A 637 30.21 9.77 -4.70
N ALA A 638 30.93 10.89 -4.62
CA ALA A 638 30.93 11.78 -3.47
C ALA A 638 29.55 12.42 -3.25
N LEU A 639 28.88 12.86 -4.33
CA LEU A 639 27.55 13.44 -4.26
C LEU A 639 26.48 12.42 -3.84
N VAL A 640 26.53 11.20 -4.37
CA VAL A 640 25.61 10.11 -4.01
C VAL A 640 25.80 9.71 -2.55
N ALA A 641 27.03 9.37 -2.15
CA ALA A 641 27.33 8.96 -0.78
C ALA A 641 27.07 10.10 0.23
N GLY A 642 27.47 11.33 -0.13
CA GLY A 642 27.26 12.53 0.67
C GLY A 642 25.78 12.84 0.88
N SER A 643 24.96 12.75 -0.16
CA SER A 643 23.50 12.98 -0.07
C SER A 643 22.81 11.93 0.81
N ILE A 644 23.14 10.64 0.63
CA ILE A 644 22.61 9.57 1.49
C ILE A 644 23.04 9.78 2.94
N GLY A 645 24.31 10.14 3.16
CA GLY A 645 24.87 10.46 4.48
C GLY A 645 24.17 11.66 5.14
N ALA A 646 23.93 12.73 4.38
CA ALA A 646 23.24 13.92 4.86
C ALA A 646 21.79 13.61 5.28
N ILE A 647 21.05 12.87 4.45
CA ILE A 647 19.67 12.45 4.79
C ILE A 647 19.68 11.55 6.04
N ALA A 648 20.64 10.63 6.15
CA ALA A 648 20.78 9.78 7.34
C ALA A 648 21.13 10.59 8.60
N ALA A 649 21.99 11.60 8.49
CA ALA A 649 22.32 12.51 9.57
C ALA A 649 21.09 13.33 10.00
N LEU A 650 20.32 13.88 9.05
CA LEU A 650 19.06 14.58 9.34
C LEU A 650 18.04 13.66 10.03
N ALA A 651 17.92 12.40 9.61
CA ALA A 651 17.07 11.42 10.29
C ALA A 651 17.54 11.13 11.73
N ALA A 652 18.86 11.05 11.95
CA ALA A 652 19.47 10.90 13.27
C ALA A 652 19.22 12.11 14.18
N LEU A 653 19.29 13.33 13.63
CA LEU A 653 18.99 14.58 14.32
C LEU A 653 17.49 14.72 14.64
N ALA A 654 16.61 14.38 13.70
CA ALA A 654 15.15 14.38 13.88
C ALA A 654 14.70 13.40 14.98
N ALA A 655 15.49 12.36 15.26
CA ALA A 655 15.29 11.46 16.39
C ALA A 655 15.67 12.07 17.75
N ALA A 656 16.16 13.32 17.79
CA ALA A 656 16.57 14.09 18.96
C ALA A 656 17.60 13.36 19.84
N PRO A 657 18.90 13.40 19.56
CA PRO A 657 19.94 12.66 20.30
C PRO A 657 19.84 12.76 21.83
N GLY A 658 20.18 11.68 22.54
CA GLY A 658 20.12 11.58 24.00
C GLY A 658 19.67 10.21 24.52
N ARG A 659 19.25 10.12 25.79
CA ARG A 659 18.76 8.85 26.36
C ARG A 659 17.58 8.32 25.54
N GLY A 660 17.64 7.03 25.17
CA GLY A 660 16.60 6.40 24.34
C GLY A 660 16.62 6.77 22.85
N TRP A 661 17.67 7.43 22.34
CA TRP A 661 17.81 7.83 20.93
C TRP A 661 17.64 6.65 19.95
N SER A 662 18.23 5.49 20.22
CA SER A 662 18.15 4.32 19.33
C SER A 662 16.71 3.90 18.98
N ARG A 663 15.77 4.04 19.91
CA ARG A 663 14.35 3.78 19.68
C ARG A 663 13.68 4.83 18.81
N ARG A 664 14.00 6.10 19.06
CA ARG A 664 13.48 7.22 18.27
C ARG A 664 14.04 7.21 16.86
N PHE A 665 15.32 6.89 16.71
CA PHE A 665 15.96 6.65 15.43
C PHE A 665 15.26 5.53 14.65
N ALA A 666 15.00 4.40 15.31
CA ALA A 666 14.22 3.31 14.71
C ALA A 666 12.77 3.69 14.37
N ALA A 667 12.18 4.68 15.04
CA ALA A 667 10.86 5.20 14.69
C ALA A 667 10.91 6.09 13.44
N VAL A 668 11.89 7.00 13.36
CA VAL A 668 12.09 7.89 12.20
C VAL A 668 12.46 7.09 10.96
N GLY A 669 13.50 6.25 11.01
CA GLY A 669 13.98 5.55 9.82
C GLY A 669 12.97 4.56 9.24
N LEU A 670 12.25 3.80 10.09
CA LEU A 670 11.18 2.92 9.60
C LEU A 670 9.94 3.68 9.10
N ALA A 671 9.74 4.92 9.55
CA ALA A 671 8.69 5.79 9.01
C ALA A 671 9.06 6.38 7.64
N MET A 672 10.34 6.38 7.23
CA MET A 672 10.75 6.83 5.89
C MET A 672 10.50 5.79 4.80
N ALA A 673 10.35 4.51 5.15
CA ALA A 673 10.17 3.42 4.19
C ALA A 673 8.98 3.64 3.22
N PRO A 674 7.79 4.10 3.64
CA PRO A 674 6.67 4.30 2.72
C PRO A 674 6.88 5.40 1.68
N LEU A 675 7.51 6.51 2.04
CA LEU A 675 7.84 7.59 1.11
C LEU A 675 8.92 7.13 0.12
N GLY A 676 9.96 6.44 0.61
CA GLY A 676 11.00 5.85 -0.24
C GLY A 676 10.43 4.84 -1.23
N ALA A 677 9.53 3.96 -0.77
CA ALA A 677 8.81 3.01 -1.61
C ALA A 677 8.00 3.70 -2.72
N ALA A 678 7.31 4.79 -2.38
CA ALA A 678 6.55 5.57 -3.34
C ALA A 678 7.48 6.22 -4.39
N MET A 679 8.64 6.74 -3.98
CA MET A 679 9.60 7.30 -4.93
C MET A 679 10.16 6.22 -5.88
N TRP A 680 10.54 5.05 -5.37
CA TRP A 680 10.95 3.93 -6.23
C TRP A 680 9.84 3.49 -7.19
N LEU A 681 8.59 3.42 -6.71
CA LEU A 681 7.44 3.08 -7.53
C LEU A 681 7.29 4.07 -8.67
N VAL A 682 7.26 5.36 -8.36
CA VAL A 682 7.06 6.41 -9.35
C VAL A 682 8.19 6.41 -10.38
N HIS A 683 9.44 6.44 -9.92
CA HIS A 683 10.60 6.54 -10.80
C HIS A 683 10.73 5.31 -11.71
N PHE A 684 10.63 4.09 -11.18
CA PHE A 684 10.74 2.91 -12.03
C PHE A 684 9.51 2.64 -12.89
N SER A 685 8.31 3.06 -12.45
CA SER A 685 7.13 2.98 -13.33
C SER A 685 7.22 3.99 -14.48
N PHE A 686 7.82 5.16 -14.24
CA PHE A 686 8.07 6.14 -15.29
C PHE A 686 8.94 5.54 -16.40
N HIS A 687 10.09 4.96 -16.05
CA HIS A 687 10.93 4.26 -17.01
C HIS A 687 10.17 3.12 -17.68
N LEU A 688 9.54 2.22 -16.91
CA LEU A 688 8.83 1.07 -17.47
C LEU A 688 7.76 1.45 -18.50
N VAL A 689 6.96 2.48 -18.21
CA VAL A 689 5.86 2.92 -19.08
C VAL A 689 6.41 3.57 -20.35
N THR A 690 7.42 4.43 -20.22
CA THR A 690 7.98 5.21 -21.34
C THR A 690 8.90 4.39 -22.25
N SER A 691 9.31 3.20 -21.82
CA SER A 691 10.18 2.30 -22.60
C SER A 691 9.63 0.87 -22.64
N TRP A 692 8.31 0.69 -22.55
CA TRP A 692 7.69 -0.64 -22.51
C TRP A 692 7.97 -1.45 -23.79
N THR A 693 8.12 -0.79 -24.92
CA THR A 693 8.34 -1.40 -26.23
C THR A 693 9.76 -1.93 -26.42
N THR A 694 10.74 -1.44 -25.65
CA THR A 694 12.16 -1.73 -25.89
C THR A 694 12.56 -3.19 -25.64
N ALA A 695 11.75 -3.96 -24.89
CA ALA A 695 12.01 -5.38 -24.63
C ALA A 695 11.87 -6.25 -25.87
N TRP A 696 11.01 -5.87 -26.82
CA TRP A 696 10.71 -6.69 -27.99
C TRP A 696 11.89 -6.75 -28.98
N PRO A 697 12.40 -5.65 -29.55
CA PRO A 697 13.47 -5.68 -30.55
C PRO A 697 14.76 -6.31 -30.02
N VAL A 698 15.13 -6.02 -28.76
CA VAL A 698 16.32 -6.62 -28.14
C VAL A 698 16.19 -8.14 -27.98
N SER A 699 14.98 -8.64 -27.72
CA SER A 699 14.69 -10.08 -27.61
C SER A 699 14.69 -10.76 -28.98
N VAL A 700 14.10 -10.13 -29.99
CA VAL A 700 14.11 -10.62 -31.39
C VAL A 700 15.55 -10.78 -31.88
N ARG A 701 16.40 -9.75 -31.66
CA ARG A 701 17.82 -9.80 -32.02
C ARG A 701 18.55 -10.91 -31.25
N ALA A 702 18.39 -11.01 -29.93
CA ALA A 702 19.06 -12.07 -29.15
C ALA A 702 18.69 -13.49 -29.63
N VAL A 703 17.42 -13.69 -30.00
CA VAL A 703 16.92 -14.99 -30.51
C VAL A 703 17.50 -15.27 -31.90
N ARG A 704 17.58 -14.26 -32.78
CA ARG A 704 18.23 -14.36 -34.09
C ARG A 704 19.72 -14.68 -33.98
N ASP A 705 20.44 -14.06 -33.05
CA ASP A 705 21.88 -14.30 -32.84
C ASP A 705 22.17 -15.75 -32.39
N LEU A 706 21.17 -16.44 -31.82
CA LEU A 706 21.22 -17.87 -31.52
C LEU A 706 20.93 -18.77 -32.74
N GLY A 707 20.71 -18.18 -33.93
CA GLY A 707 20.31 -18.88 -35.15
C GLY A 707 18.85 -19.33 -35.15
N VAL A 708 18.02 -18.76 -34.27
CA VAL A 708 16.60 -19.10 -34.13
C VAL A 708 15.75 -17.94 -34.64
N GLY A 709 14.92 -18.19 -35.66
CA GLY A 709 14.00 -17.19 -36.23
C GLY A 709 14.63 -16.28 -37.29
N THR A 710 13.76 -15.68 -38.13
CA THR A 710 14.13 -14.87 -39.30
C THR A 710 13.62 -13.43 -39.22
N MET A 711 13.09 -13.02 -38.06
CA MET A 711 12.48 -11.71 -37.88
C MET A 711 13.57 -10.67 -37.59
N GLU A 712 13.47 -9.51 -38.26
CA GLU A 712 14.37 -8.37 -38.01
C GLU A 712 13.91 -7.55 -36.80
N PRO A 713 14.84 -7.05 -35.96
CA PRO A 713 14.52 -6.21 -34.81
C PRO A 713 14.06 -4.81 -35.27
N ALA A 714 12.86 -4.41 -34.88
CA ALA A 714 12.34 -3.05 -35.13
C ALA A 714 12.92 -2.04 -34.13
N TRP A 715 14.09 -1.47 -34.44
CA TRP A 715 14.77 -0.54 -33.54
C TRP A 715 14.03 0.79 -33.30
N SER A 716 13.07 1.16 -34.15
CA SER A 716 12.14 2.28 -33.91
C SER A 716 11.39 2.15 -32.58
N ASP A 717 11.12 0.93 -32.16
CA ASP A 717 10.42 0.62 -30.89
C ASP A 717 11.36 0.68 -29.67
N SER A 718 12.66 0.92 -29.88
CA SER A 718 13.68 1.03 -28.82
C SER A 718 13.90 2.47 -28.33
N CYS A 719 13.19 3.45 -28.90
CA CYS A 719 13.19 4.83 -28.44
C CYS A 719 12.20 5.05 -27.29
N CYS A 720 12.42 6.10 -26.50
CA CYS A 720 11.49 6.49 -25.45
C CYS A 720 10.21 7.10 -26.05
N THR A 721 9.05 6.62 -25.60
CA THR A 721 7.75 7.23 -25.94
C THR A 721 7.45 8.40 -25.03
N ASN A 722 6.74 9.41 -25.53
CA ASN A 722 6.24 10.51 -24.70
C ASN A 722 5.44 9.96 -23.51
N PRO A 723 5.72 10.45 -22.28
CA PRO A 723 4.98 10.01 -21.11
C PRO A 723 3.49 10.37 -21.26
N PRO A 724 2.57 9.45 -20.98
CA PRO A 724 1.16 9.74 -21.08
C PRO A 724 0.74 10.78 -20.03
N GLU A 725 -0.23 11.64 -20.37
CA GLU A 725 -0.62 12.79 -19.54
C GLU A 725 -1.04 12.43 -18.11
N TRP A 726 -1.60 11.23 -17.90
CA TRP A 726 -2.03 10.75 -16.58
C TRP A 726 -0.86 10.34 -15.66
N LEU A 727 0.35 10.11 -16.22
CA LEU A 727 1.47 9.53 -15.47
C LEU A 727 2.00 10.47 -14.39
N LEU A 728 2.14 11.76 -14.69
CA LEU A 728 2.62 12.75 -13.72
C LEU A 728 1.61 12.98 -12.57
N PRO A 729 0.30 13.19 -12.82
CA PRO A 729 -0.70 13.24 -11.74
C PRO A 729 -0.74 11.97 -10.89
N ALA A 730 -0.69 10.78 -11.52
CA ALA A 730 -0.66 9.50 -10.79
C ALA A 730 0.60 9.38 -9.92
N SER A 731 1.73 9.87 -10.41
CA SER A 731 3.00 9.89 -9.71
C SER A 731 2.98 10.77 -8.47
N LEU A 732 2.44 12.00 -8.59
CA LEU A 732 2.27 12.93 -7.47
C LEU A 732 1.30 12.37 -6.42
N LEU A 733 0.22 11.71 -6.85
CA LEU A 733 -0.71 11.04 -5.95
C LEU A 733 -0.04 9.91 -5.18
N ALA A 734 0.70 9.03 -5.87
CA ALA A 734 1.43 7.93 -5.24
C ALA A 734 2.45 8.43 -4.21
N LEU A 735 3.21 9.48 -4.55
CA LEU A 735 4.19 10.11 -3.66
C LEU A 735 3.52 10.73 -2.42
N SER A 736 2.38 11.40 -2.60
CA SER A 736 1.58 12.00 -1.52
C SER A 736 0.94 10.96 -0.60
N LEU A 737 0.50 9.82 -1.14
CA LEU A 737 0.06 8.67 -0.35
C LEU A 737 1.22 8.08 0.47
N GLY A 738 2.42 7.99 -0.13
CA GLY A 738 3.66 7.60 0.55
C GLY A 738 4.01 8.51 1.73
N LEU A 739 3.94 9.84 1.54
CA LEU A 739 4.12 10.83 2.60
C LEU A 739 3.10 10.64 3.73
N SER A 740 1.82 10.54 3.38
CA SER A 740 0.73 10.36 4.35
C SER A 740 0.92 9.09 5.19
N LEU A 741 1.31 7.99 4.55
CA LEU A 741 1.57 6.72 5.22
C LEU A 741 2.82 6.78 6.12
N SER A 742 3.83 7.55 5.71
CA SER A 742 5.06 7.81 6.49
C SER A 742 4.78 8.60 7.75
N ILE A 743 4.08 9.75 7.64
CA ILE A 743 3.68 10.59 8.78
C ILE A 743 2.81 9.78 9.76
N TRP A 744 1.85 9.01 9.23
CA TRP A 744 1.02 8.16 10.07
C TRP A 744 1.82 7.07 10.78
N THR A 745 2.82 6.48 10.10
CA THR A 745 3.71 5.48 10.70
C THR A 745 4.53 6.07 11.84
N LEU A 746 5.12 7.24 11.64
CA LEU A 746 5.84 7.98 12.67
C LEU A 746 4.94 8.28 13.87
N ALA A 747 3.75 8.86 13.63
CA ALA A 747 2.81 9.21 14.68
C ALA A 747 2.40 7.98 15.52
N ARG A 748 2.13 6.84 14.85
CA ARG A 748 1.76 5.57 15.48
C ARG A 748 2.88 4.96 16.31
N ARG A 749 4.14 5.03 15.86
CA ARG A 749 5.28 4.52 16.64
C ARG A 749 5.55 5.36 17.88
N CYS A 750 5.56 6.68 17.74
CA CYS A 750 5.67 7.57 18.89
C CYS A 750 4.50 7.38 19.89
N ALA A 751 3.31 6.99 19.41
CA ALA A 751 2.16 6.68 20.27
C ALA A 751 2.26 5.30 20.94
N SER A 752 2.71 4.26 20.23
CA SER A 752 2.81 2.89 20.78
C SER A 752 3.85 2.81 21.90
N HIS A 753 4.88 3.65 21.85
CA HIS A 753 5.86 3.78 22.92
C HIS A 753 5.27 4.44 24.17
N ALA A 754 4.32 5.37 24.05
CA ALA A 754 3.66 5.99 25.20
C ALA A 754 2.88 5.00 26.07
N GLY A 755 2.41 3.88 25.52
CA GLY A 755 1.66 2.84 26.23
C GLY A 755 2.48 1.61 26.64
N ALA A 756 3.78 1.55 26.31
CA ALA A 756 4.62 0.41 26.59
C ALA A 756 5.24 0.52 28.00
N ALA A 757 5.06 -0.51 28.83
CA ALA A 757 5.55 -0.61 30.21
C ALA A 757 7.08 -0.74 30.35
N SER A 758 7.87 -0.05 29.52
CA SER A 758 9.33 0.01 29.68
C SER A 758 9.70 1.29 30.43
N ALA A 759 10.54 1.18 31.47
CA ALA A 759 10.98 2.31 32.30
C ALA A 759 11.49 3.51 31.48
N VAL A 760 12.14 3.26 30.34
CA VAL A 760 12.66 4.32 29.47
C VAL A 760 11.58 5.05 28.66
N ALA A 761 10.46 4.38 28.31
CA ALA A 761 9.34 5.05 27.64
C ALA A 761 8.49 5.89 28.61
N ALA A 762 8.47 5.50 29.90
CA ALA A 762 7.91 6.30 30.98
C ALA A 762 8.78 7.52 31.32
N ALA A 763 10.10 7.40 31.18
CA ALA A 763 11.07 8.49 31.38
C ALA A 763 11.11 9.52 30.22
N GLU A 764 10.43 9.26 29.11
CA GLU A 764 10.48 10.13 27.94
C GLU A 764 9.51 11.32 28.09
N SER A 765 10.05 12.54 28.09
CA SER A 765 9.26 13.75 28.25
C SER A 765 8.21 13.89 27.13
N ARG A 766 7.07 14.53 27.44
CA ARG A 766 6.06 14.87 26.43
C ARG A 766 6.66 15.75 25.33
N VAL A 767 7.56 16.67 25.69
CA VAL A 767 8.25 17.60 24.78
C VAL A 767 9.08 16.84 23.76
N THR A 768 9.90 15.88 24.20
CA THR A 768 10.74 15.06 23.31
C THR A 768 9.92 14.31 22.27
N ARG A 769 8.77 13.74 22.67
CA ARG A 769 7.88 13.03 21.73
C ARG A 769 7.24 13.95 20.71
N ILE A 770 6.88 15.17 21.10
CA ILE A 770 6.35 16.20 20.19
C ILE A 770 7.45 16.63 19.23
N ALA A 771 8.65 16.91 19.73
CA ALA A 771 9.81 17.31 18.92
C ALA A 771 10.15 16.26 17.85
N VAL A 772 10.24 14.97 18.22
CA VAL A 772 10.53 13.89 17.25
C VAL A 772 9.43 13.77 16.19
N ARG A 773 8.16 13.94 16.58
CA ARG A 773 7.06 13.92 15.61
C ARG A 773 7.12 15.11 14.66
N LEU A 774 7.41 16.30 15.18
CA LEU A 774 7.47 17.53 14.40
C LEU A 774 8.69 17.50 13.45
N LEU A 775 9.89 17.31 13.98
CA LEU A 775 11.13 17.24 13.20
C LEU A 775 11.11 16.08 12.19
N GLY A 776 10.64 14.90 12.61
CA GLY A 776 10.51 13.77 11.70
C GLY A 776 9.47 13.99 10.60
N SER A 777 8.36 14.68 10.88
CA SER A 777 7.37 15.04 9.85
C SER A 777 7.90 16.11 8.91
N LEU A 778 8.62 17.12 9.43
CA LEU A 778 9.27 18.15 8.61
C LEU A 778 10.30 17.53 7.65
N LEU A 779 11.12 16.60 8.13
CA LEU A 779 12.03 15.84 7.28
C LEU A 779 11.29 15.09 6.17
N LEU A 780 10.19 14.40 6.49
CA LEU A 780 9.39 13.68 5.49
C LEU A 780 8.76 14.61 4.46
N VAL A 781 8.27 15.79 4.88
CA VAL A 781 7.71 16.81 3.97
C VAL A 781 8.81 17.39 3.08
N ALA A 782 9.99 17.67 3.61
CA ALA A 782 11.12 18.15 2.83
C ALA A 782 11.58 17.12 1.78
N LEU A 783 11.70 15.85 2.17
CA LEU A 783 12.03 14.77 1.23
C LEU A 783 10.95 14.57 0.17
N TRP A 784 9.67 14.71 0.53
CA TRP A 784 8.56 14.69 -0.43
C TRP A 784 8.65 15.87 -1.42
N ALA A 785 8.98 17.08 -0.95
CA ALA A 785 9.11 18.25 -1.80
C ALA A 785 10.27 18.09 -2.79
N ILE A 786 11.42 17.58 -2.34
CA ILE A 786 12.54 17.25 -3.22
C ILE A 786 12.14 16.19 -4.25
N ALA A 787 11.50 15.10 -3.80
CA ALA A 787 11.03 14.04 -4.68
C ALA A 787 10.02 14.56 -5.72
N ALA A 788 9.09 15.43 -5.32
CA ALA A 788 8.14 16.05 -6.23
C ALA A 788 8.85 16.95 -7.25
N TRP A 789 9.81 17.77 -6.81
CA TRP A 789 10.62 18.61 -7.69
C TRP A 789 11.38 17.79 -8.75
N VAL A 790 11.97 16.65 -8.36
CA VAL A 790 12.64 15.71 -9.28
C VAL A 790 11.72 15.26 -10.41
N LEU A 791 10.42 15.02 -10.15
CA LEU A 791 9.46 14.58 -11.18
C LEU A 791 9.16 15.65 -12.23
N PHE A 792 9.43 16.93 -11.93
CA PHE A 792 9.27 18.03 -12.89
C PHE A 792 10.55 18.35 -13.65
N GLN A 793 11.66 17.68 -13.35
CA GLN A 793 12.91 17.91 -14.05
C GLN A 793 13.00 17.07 -15.33
N PRO A 794 13.65 17.57 -16.38
CA PRO A 794 14.02 16.75 -17.52
C PRO A 794 14.94 15.61 -17.05
N MET A 795 14.55 14.38 -17.37
CA MET A 795 15.28 13.17 -16.99
C MET A 795 15.93 12.51 -18.21
N GLU A 796 17.16 12.07 -18.04
CA GLU A 796 17.87 11.24 -19.00
C GLU A 796 17.26 9.83 -19.03
N MET A 797 16.86 9.38 -20.21
CA MET A 797 16.30 8.05 -20.42
C MET A 797 17.43 7.02 -20.59
N ARG A 798 17.73 6.31 -19.49
CA ARG A 798 18.72 5.23 -19.46
C ARG A 798 18.18 3.96 -20.13
N GLY A 799 18.96 3.34 -21.03
CA GLY A 799 18.60 2.06 -21.67
C GLY A 799 17.60 2.17 -22.84
N THR A 800 17.51 3.34 -23.48
CA THR A 800 16.73 3.58 -24.70
C THR A 800 17.61 4.23 -25.77
N LEU A 801 17.29 4.05 -27.05
CA LEU A 801 17.96 4.79 -28.13
C LEU A 801 17.58 6.27 -28.07
N GLY A 802 18.55 7.14 -28.32
CA GLY A 802 18.32 8.59 -28.41
C GLY A 802 17.45 8.94 -29.62
N TRP A 803 16.72 10.06 -29.53
CA TRP A 803 15.81 10.53 -30.59
C TRP A 803 16.51 10.72 -31.94
N GLU A 804 17.81 11.05 -31.94
CA GLU A 804 18.62 11.31 -33.14
C GLU A 804 19.04 10.04 -33.92
N VAL A 805 18.81 8.84 -33.36
CA VAL A 805 19.27 7.56 -33.94
C VAL A 805 18.08 6.70 -34.44
N ALA A 806 16.85 7.21 -34.34
CA ALA A 806 15.71 6.61 -35.02
C ALA A 806 15.76 7.00 -36.52
N PRO A 807 15.92 6.03 -37.44
CA PRO A 807 15.94 6.33 -38.87
C PRO A 807 14.61 6.91 -39.38
#